data_AF-G1SE48-F1
#
_entry.id   AF-G1SE48-F1
#
_cell.length_a   1.000
_cell.length_b   1.000
_cell.length_c   1.000
_cell.angle_alpha   90.00
_cell.angle_beta   90.00
_cell.angle_gamma   90.00
#
_symmetry.space_group_name_H-M   'P 1'
#
loop_
_entity.id
_entity.type
_entity.pdbx_description
1 polymer ?
#
loop_
_entity_poly.entity_id
_entity_poly.type
_entity_poly.pdbx_seq_one_letter_code
_entity_poly.pdbx_strand_id
1 'polypeptide(L)'
;MSSEFLAELPWEDGFAIPVANEENKLLEDELSKLQNERSNLQDQLRDYEDRINAMSSHFKNVKQEFSFTQSLYKAREHEIESEEHFKAIAQRELERVKDEIQRLENEMASIQEKKNDKENGIFKATQKLDGLKCQMNWDQQALEAWLEESAHKDSDALTLQKYAKQDDNKIRALTLQLERLTLECNQRRKVLDNELTETLSAQLELDKAAQDFNKIHNERQELIQQWENTIEQMQKRDGDIDNCALELARIKQETREKENLVKEKIKFLENEVGNNTEYEKRISAADRKLLKCRTDYQNHETSRIQLKDELDSLKAMVNRTSGDLEALRKNISKIKKDIHEETTRLQKIKNHNNIIQKKLKQITEKTMSVEEKATNMEDMLKEEEKGAKEVEVQLNIVKDVLFKKVQELQTEKMKEKAVMSEIEGTRSSLKHLNNQLHRLDFETLKQQEIMYSQDFYIQQVERRMSRLKGEINSEEKQALEAKIVELKKSLEEKKATFGLLETQIKKLHNDLYFIKKSNSKNCDEKQSLMTKIDELNLFIDRSEKELNKTKALKQDLMIEDNLLKLEVKRTREMLHSKAEEVLSLEKRKQQLYTAMEERTEEIKVHKAMLASQIRYVDQERQSISAEYHERLSKIDKLKNRYEILTVVMMPPEGEEEKTQAYYVIKAAQQKEELQREGDNLDAKINKAEKEIFALENTLQVLKNCNNNYKQSFKKVTPSSDEYELKIQLEEQKRAVDEKYRYKQRQIRELQEDIQCAKLTKEIRLLKGTKDETLEEQDIKLREVKQFHKVIDEMIADVIEENAEIHLILQTYFQQNGLELPTAGTKGRRHSSRSASQTSLLSARSSSSTSSLASQTSIKVLELSFPDSSALADSSAKQASASSSFSSKKSSK
;
A
#
# COMPACT_ATOMS: atom_id res chain seq x y z
N MET A 1 -159.00 121.71 -6.89
CA MET A 1 -159.61 123.02 -6.68
C MET A 1 -160.89 122.86 -5.87
N SER A 2 -161.26 123.77 -4.99
CA SER A 2 -160.63 125.07 -4.64
C SER A 2 -159.82 125.01 -3.32
N SER A 3 -158.95 124.02 -3.13
CA SER A 3 -157.47 124.21 -3.17
C SER A 3 -156.88 125.57 -2.74
N GLU A 4 -157.35 126.69 -3.28
CA GLU A 4 -156.72 128.01 -3.07
C GLU A 4 -156.82 128.44 -1.60
N PHE A 5 -157.98 128.24 -0.96
CA PHE A 5 -158.21 128.67 0.42
C PHE A 5 -157.39 127.90 1.48
N LEU A 6 -156.72 126.80 1.11
CA LEU A 6 -155.81 126.05 1.99
C LEU A 6 -154.32 126.27 1.66
N ALA A 7 -154.01 127.14 0.70
CA ALA A 7 -152.64 127.50 0.31
C ALA A 7 -152.19 128.87 0.83
N GLU A 8 -153.12 129.74 1.27
CA GLU A 8 -152.85 131.14 1.64
C GLU A 8 -152.52 131.36 3.14
N LEU A 9 -152.31 130.29 3.91
CA LEU A 9 -151.86 130.35 5.31
C LEU A 9 -150.35 130.08 5.41
N PRO A 10 -149.51 131.09 5.66
CA PRO A 10 -148.07 130.90 5.83
C PRO A 10 -147.77 130.32 7.22
N TRP A 11 -147.21 129.11 7.25
CA TRP A 11 -146.61 128.52 8.43
C TRP A 11 -145.09 128.59 8.28
N GLU A 12 -144.41 129.28 9.19
CA GLU A 12 -142.95 129.45 9.10
C GLU A 12 -142.21 128.14 9.37
N ASP A 13 -141.12 127.92 8.62
CA ASP A 13 -140.44 126.62 8.54
C ASP A 13 -139.41 126.46 9.67
N GLY A 14 -139.88 126.06 10.85
CA GLY A 14 -139.07 125.85 12.04
C GLY A 14 -139.82 125.14 13.17
N PHE A 15 -139.09 124.63 14.17
CA PHE A 15 -139.66 123.82 15.26
C PHE A 15 -140.49 124.62 16.30
N ALA A 16 -140.79 125.89 16.02
CA ALA A 16 -141.60 126.77 16.85
C ALA A 16 -143.09 126.62 16.53
N ILE A 17 -143.71 125.55 17.03
CA ILE A 17 -145.18 125.51 17.17
C ILE A 17 -145.59 126.72 18.03
N PRO A 18 -146.65 127.48 17.69
CA PRO A 18 -147.22 128.48 18.58
C PRO A 18 -147.70 127.85 19.90
N VAL A 19 -146.86 127.86 20.94
CA VAL A 19 -147.08 127.13 22.19
C VAL A 19 -148.16 127.78 23.03
N ALA A 20 -149.16 127.00 23.45
CA ALA A 20 -150.29 127.49 24.23
C ALA A 20 -150.09 127.47 25.77
N ASN A 21 -149.16 126.68 26.31
CA ASN A 21 -148.96 126.46 27.74
C ASN A 21 -147.49 126.65 28.19
N GLU A 22 -147.29 127.21 29.38
CA GLU A 22 -145.97 127.53 29.94
C GLU A 22 -145.14 126.31 30.37
N GLU A 23 -145.79 125.19 30.73
CA GLU A 23 -145.14 123.97 31.26
C GLU A 23 -144.05 123.42 30.31
N ASN A 24 -144.29 123.47 29.01
CA ASN A 24 -143.36 123.00 27.99
C ASN A 24 -142.02 123.76 28.00
N LYS A 25 -142.02 125.03 28.43
CA LYS A 25 -140.82 125.88 28.45
C LYS A 25 -139.85 125.50 29.57
N LEU A 26 -140.37 125.03 30.72
CA LEU A 26 -139.52 124.52 31.81
C LEU A 26 -138.85 123.19 31.43
N LEU A 27 -139.56 122.33 30.69
CA LEU A 27 -139.01 121.07 30.17
C LEU A 27 -137.88 121.30 29.15
N GLU A 28 -137.95 122.37 28.37
CA GLU A 28 -136.90 122.79 27.42
C GLU A 28 -135.64 123.28 28.14
N ASP A 29 -135.79 124.07 29.21
CA ASP A 29 -134.68 124.50 30.08
C ASP A 29 -133.99 123.31 30.79
N GLU A 30 -134.74 122.30 31.24
CA GLU A 30 -134.17 121.07 31.83
C GLU A 30 -133.42 120.21 30.80
N LEU A 31 -133.99 120.07 29.59
CA LEU A 31 -133.31 119.41 28.46
C LEU A 31 -131.95 120.05 28.16
N SER A 32 -131.86 121.38 28.17
CA SER A 32 -130.61 122.09 27.93
C SER A 32 -129.51 121.75 28.94
N LYS A 33 -129.86 121.59 30.22
CA LYS A 33 -128.92 121.24 31.31
C LYS A 33 -128.41 119.81 31.15
N LEU A 34 -129.32 118.86 30.95
CA LEU A 34 -129.00 117.46 30.71
C LEU A 34 -128.12 117.28 29.46
N GLN A 35 -128.34 118.10 28.42
CA GLN A 35 -127.53 118.08 27.20
C GLN A 35 -126.08 118.57 27.43
N ASN A 36 -125.88 119.56 28.32
CA ASN A 36 -124.55 120.03 28.73
C ASN A 36 -123.82 119.05 29.68
N GLU A 37 -124.54 118.41 30.61
CA GLU A 37 -123.97 117.34 31.44
C GLU A 37 -123.55 116.14 30.59
N ARG A 38 -124.37 115.77 29.59
CA ARG A 38 -124.02 114.73 28.63
C ARG A 38 -122.75 115.04 27.86
N SER A 39 -122.53 116.27 27.39
CA SER A 39 -121.27 116.60 26.68
C SER A 39 -120.05 116.51 27.59
N ASN A 40 -120.14 117.01 28.83
CA ASN A 40 -119.02 116.94 29.78
C ASN A 40 -118.65 115.50 30.15
N LEU A 41 -119.66 114.63 30.35
CA LEU A 41 -119.43 113.18 30.54
C LEU A 41 -118.90 112.50 29.28
N GLN A 42 -119.30 112.94 28.09
CA GLN A 42 -118.87 112.39 26.81
C GLN A 42 -117.41 112.76 26.48
N ASP A 43 -116.94 113.94 26.88
CA ASP A 43 -115.53 114.33 26.75
C ASP A 43 -114.65 113.64 27.81
N GLN A 44 -115.13 113.45 29.05
CA GLN A 44 -114.43 112.58 30.02
C GLN A 44 -114.33 111.13 29.51
N LEU A 45 -115.37 110.60 28.87
CA LEU A 45 -115.33 109.30 28.20
C LEU A 45 -114.23 109.25 27.13
N ARG A 46 -114.12 110.31 26.31
CA ARG A 46 -113.07 110.45 25.29
C ARG A 46 -111.66 110.43 25.89
N ASP A 47 -111.42 111.17 26.97
CA ASP A 47 -110.13 111.16 27.69
C ASP A 47 -109.79 109.76 28.24
N TYR A 48 -110.79 109.03 28.76
CA TYR A 48 -110.59 107.65 29.19
C TYR A 48 -110.36 106.70 28.01
N GLU A 49 -111.07 106.85 26.89
CA GLU A 49 -110.87 106.08 25.66
C GLU A 49 -109.48 106.31 25.08
N ASP A 50 -109.00 107.55 24.97
CA ASP A 50 -107.66 107.87 24.48
C ASP A 50 -106.57 107.37 25.43
N ARG A 51 -106.78 107.43 26.75
CA ARG A 51 -105.88 106.79 27.73
C ARG A 51 -105.87 105.27 27.60
N ILE A 52 -107.02 104.63 27.38
CA ILE A 52 -107.14 103.19 27.15
C ILE A 52 -106.48 102.81 25.82
N ASN A 53 -106.60 103.62 24.78
CA ASN A 53 -105.95 103.44 23.48
C ASN A 53 -104.43 103.54 23.60
N ALA A 54 -103.91 104.54 24.34
CA ALA A 54 -102.49 104.70 24.63
C ALA A 54 -101.91 103.56 25.49
N MET A 55 -102.65 103.11 26.52
CA MET A 55 -102.25 101.94 27.31
C MET A 55 -102.33 100.64 26.49
N SER A 56 -103.30 100.52 25.58
CA SER A 56 -103.46 99.36 24.69
C SER A 56 -102.39 99.30 23.60
N SER A 57 -101.95 100.44 23.06
CA SER A 57 -100.81 100.49 22.12
C SER A 57 -99.49 100.21 22.85
N HIS A 58 -99.27 100.78 24.03
CA HIS A 58 -98.13 100.43 24.87
C HIS A 58 -98.12 98.93 25.24
N PHE A 59 -99.26 98.35 25.61
CA PHE A 59 -99.36 96.91 25.90
C PHE A 59 -99.11 96.03 24.66
N LYS A 60 -99.56 96.44 23.47
CA LYS A 60 -99.20 95.78 22.20
C LYS A 60 -97.69 95.82 21.97
N ASN A 61 -97.05 96.97 22.19
CA ASN A 61 -95.59 97.11 22.06
C ASN A 61 -94.86 96.24 23.07
N VAL A 62 -95.22 96.26 24.36
CA VAL A 62 -94.62 95.39 25.39
C VAL A 62 -94.82 93.90 25.06
N LYS A 63 -95.97 93.50 24.53
CA LYS A 63 -96.22 92.12 24.08
C LYS A 63 -95.38 91.77 22.84
N GLN A 64 -95.12 92.72 21.96
CA GLN A 64 -94.23 92.56 20.81
C GLN A 64 -92.77 92.41 21.26
N GLU A 65 -92.27 93.28 22.14
CA GLU A 65 -90.93 93.17 22.74
C GLU A 65 -90.74 91.87 23.54
N PHE A 66 -91.78 91.41 24.26
CA PHE A 66 -91.77 90.09 24.89
C PHE A 66 -91.64 88.97 23.84
N SER A 67 -92.38 89.04 22.72
CA SER A 67 -92.27 88.05 21.65
C SER A 67 -90.91 88.07 20.94
N PHE A 68 -90.31 89.25 20.75
CA PHE A 68 -88.95 89.39 20.24
C PHE A 68 -87.92 88.80 21.23
N THR A 69 -88.02 89.15 22.52
CA THR A 69 -87.16 88.60 23.58
C THR A 69 -87.30 87.08 23.67
N GLN A 70 -88.51 86.54 23.57
CA GLN A 70 -88.75 85.10 23.55
C GLN A 70 -88.17 84.42 22.29
N SER A 71 -88.19 85.09 21.13
CA SER A 71 -87.57 84.59 19.90
C SER A 71 -86.04 84.60 19.96
N LEU A 72 -85.45 85.64 20.58
CA LEU A 72 -84.01 85.74 20.83
C LEU A 72 -83.56 84.70 21.86
N TYR A 73 -84.35 84.47 22.91
CA TYR A 73 -84.08 83.43 23.89
C TYR A 73 -84.06 82.03 23.25
N LYS A 74 -85.05 81.70 22.42
CA LYS A 74 -85.07 80.44 21.65
C LYS A 74 -83.93 80.33 20.65
N ALA A 75 -83.53 81.43 20.01
CA ALA A 75 -82.34 81.43 19.15
C ALA A 75 -81.09 81.10 19.97
N ARG A 76 -80.95 81.62 21.19
CA ARG A 76 -79.85 81.26 22.11
C ARG A 76 -79.93 79.82 22.61
N GLU A 77 -81.12 79.28 22.87
CA GLU A 77 -81.28 77.85 23.18
C GLU A 77 -80.78 76.99 22.01
N HIS A 78 -81.19 77.27 20.77
CA HIS A 78 -80.72 76.54 19.58
C HIS A 78 -79.24 76.73 19.26
N GLU A 79 -78.67 77.91 19.55
CA GLU A 79 -77.21 78.13 19.48
C GLU A 79 -76.48 77.24 20.50
N ILE A 80 -76.94 77.16 21.75
CA ILE A 80 -76.37 76.29 22.80
C ILE A 80 -76.50 74.81 22.42
N GLU A 81 -77.67 74.37 21.95
CA GLU A 81 -77.89 73.01 21.42
C GLU A 81 -76.89 72.68 20.29
N SER A 82 -76.60 73.66 19.41
CA SER A 82 -75.61 73.50 18.35
C SER A 82 -74.18 73.43 18.87
N GLU A 83 -73.80 74.25 19.86
CA GLU A 83 -72.48 74.21 20.50
C GLU A 83 -72.25 72.89 21.26
N GLU A 84 -73.25 72.39 21.98
CA GLU A 84 -73.19 71.08 22.63
C GLU A 84 -73.06 69.94 21.60
N HIS A 85 -73.77 70.02 20.48
CA HIS A 85 -73.64 69.06 19.39
C HIS A 85 -72.25 69.12 18.72
N PHE A 86 -71.71 70.31 18.45
CA PHE A 86 -70.34 70.48 17.93
C PHE A 86 -69.29 69.98 18.91
N LYS A 87 -69.45 70.25 20.21
CA LYS A 87 -68.59 69.73 21.29
C LYS A 87 -68.65 68.19 21.35
N ALA A 88 -69.83 67.60 21.21
CA ALA A 88 -69.99 66.14 21.19
C ALA A 88 -69.38 65.50 19.92
N ILE A 89 -69.37 66.19 18.78
CA ILE A 89 -68.61 65.76 17.59
C ILE A 89 -67.11 65.87 17.85
N ALA A 90 -66.63 67.01 18.37
CA ALA A 90 -65.21 67.22 18.65
C ALA A 90 -64.66 66.23 19.68
N GLN A 91 -65.45 65.83 20.68
CA GLN A 91 -65.10 64.78 21.63
C GLN A 91 -64.99 63.41 20.96
N ARG A 92 -65.96 63.01 20.12
CA ARG A 92 -65.91 61.76 19.36
C ARG A 92 -64.75 61.70 18.36
N GLU A 93 -64.44 62.81 17.70
CA GLU A 93 -63.26 62.91 16.83
C GLU A 93 -61.94 62.84 17.62
N LEU A 94 -61.88 63.47 18.80
CA LEU A 94 -60.71 63.40 19.69
C LEU A 94 -60.51 61.99 20.27
N GLU A 95 -61.59 61.25 20.54
CA GLU A 95 -61.54 59.83 20.94
C GLU A 95 -61.11 58.95 19.76
N ARG A 96 -61.71 59.12 18.57
CA ARG A 96 -61.29 58.43 17.34
C ARG A 96 -59.80 58.64 17.03
N VAL A 97 -59.29 59.86 17.22
CA VAL A 97 -57.86 60.19 17.02
C VAL A 97 -56.98 59.58 18.11
N LYS A 98 -57.44 59.49 19.37
CA LYS A 98 -56.71 58.74 20.43
C LYS A 98 -56.60 57.25 20.10
N ASP A 99 -57.68 56.63 19.65
CA ASP A 99 -57.69 55.20 19.28
C ASP A 99 -56.78 54.94 18.06
N GLU A 100 -56.72 55.88 17.11
CA GLU A 100 -55.79 55.84 15.99
C GLU A 100 -54.33 56.00 16.45
N ILE A 101 -54.05 56.95 17.35
CA ILE A 101 -52.72 57.11 17.97
C ILE A 101 -52.30 55.84 18.71
N GLN A 102 -53.16 55.26 19.54
CA GLN A 102 -52.85 54.01 20.25
C GLN A 102 -52.60 52.85 19.28
N ARG A 103 -53.33 52.77 18.14
CA ARG A 103 -53.04 51.76 17.12
C ARG A 103 -51.65 51.98 16.52
N LEU A 104 -51.31 53.22 16.15
CA LEU A 104 -50.00 53.57 15.60
C LEU A 104 -48.86 53.36 16.60
N GLU A 105 -49.07 53.63 17.89
CA GLU A 105 -48.09 53.34 18.97
C GLU A 105 -47.85 51.83 19.11
N ASN A 106 -48.90 51.01 19.07
CA ASN A 106 -48.79 49.55 19.07
C ASN A 106 -48.12 49.02 17.79
N GLU A 107 -48.43 49.60 16.63
CA GLU A 107 -47.78 49.27 15.36
C GLU A 107 -46.28 49.62 15.40
N MET A 108 -45.91 50.82 15.88
CA MET A 108 -44.51 51.22 16.10
C MET A 108 -43.79 50.31 17.09
N ALA A 109 -44.43 49.91 18.19
CA ALA A 109 -43.86 48.93 19.13
C ALA A 109 -43.58 47.59 18.42
N SER A 110 -44.53 47.09 17.63
CA SER A 110 -44.34 45.86 16.84
C SER A 110 -43.24 46.01 15.78
N ILE A 111 -43.07 47.19 15.19
CA ILE A 111 -42.01 47.49 14.22
C ILE A 111 -40.65 47.55 14.92
N GLN A 112 -40.57 48.12 16.11
CA GLN A 112 -39.34 48.16 16.91
C GLN A 112 -38.95 46.76 17.42
N GLU A 113 -39.92 45.92 17.81
CA GLU A 113 -39.68 44.51 18.13
C GLU A 113 -39.15 43.74 16.90
N LYS A 114 -39.86 43.83 15.76
CA LYS A 114 -39.40 43.23 14.49
C LYS A 114 -38.02 43.74 14.08
N LYS A 115 -37.71 45.02 14.30
CA LYS A 115 -36.40 45.62 14.06
C LYS A 115 -35.35 44.99 14.98
N ASN A 116 -35.58 44.92 16.29
CA ASN A 116 -34.69 44.27 17.25
C ASN A 116 -34.41 42.81 16.83
N ASP A 117 -35.43 42.08 16.37
CA ASP A 117 -35.29 40.71 15.86
C ASP A 117 -34.45 40.63 14.57
N LYS A 118 -34.60 41.59 13.64
CA LYS A 118 -33.73 41.66 12.45
C LYS A 118 -32.31 42.06 12.82
N GLU A 119 -32.10 42.98 13.75
CA GLU A 119 -30.77 43.39 14.24
C GLU A 119 -30.07 42.22 14.97
N ASN A 120 -30.78 41.50 15.84
CA ASN A 120 -30.32 40.25 16.47
C ASN A 120 -30.03 39.15 15.43
N GLY A 121 -30.85 39.03 14.39
CA GLY A 121 -30.65 38.11 13.27
C GLY A 121 -29.42 38.45 12.44
N ILE A 122 -29.21 39.74 12.14
CA ILE A 122 -28.03 40.27 11.45
C ILE A 122 -26.78 40.05 12.31
N PHE A 123 -26.81 40.36 13.60
CA PHE A 123 -25.68 40.12 14.51
C PHE A 123 -25.27 38.64 14.53
N LYS A 124 -26.24 37.72 14.67
CA LYS A 124 -26.00 36.27 14.60
C LYS A 124 -25.51 35.81 13.22
N ALA A 125 -25.92 36.46 12.13
CA ALA A 125 -25.43 36.19 10.78
C ALA A 125 -24.00 36.69 10.58
N THR A 126 -23.67 37.90 11.04
CA THR A 126 -22.31 38.46 11.03
C THR A 126 -21.36 37.61 11.87
N GLN A 127 -21.75 37.20 13.08
CA GLN A 127 -20.94 36.30 13.91
C GLN A 127 -20.64 34.96 13.21
N LYS A 128 -21.62 34.38 12.52
CA LYS A 128 -21.42 33.17 11.69
C LYS A 128 -20.51 33.44 10.49
N LEU A 129 -20.68 34.58 9.83
CA LEU A 129 -19.89 34.99 8.67
C LEU A 129 -18.42 35.23 9.05
N ASP A 130 -18.16 35.84 10.20
CA ASP A 130 -16.80 36.04 10.72
C ASP A 130 -16.18 34.72 11.23
N GLY A 131 -16.98 33.82 11.80
CA GLY A 131 -16.57 32.44 12.05
C GLY A 131 -16.16 31.69 10.77
N LEU A 132 -16.95 31.85 9.70
CA LEU A 132 -16.63 31.30 8.38
C LEU A 132 -15.41 31.97 7.72
N LYS A 133 -15.18 33.27 7.91
CA LYS A 133 -13.92 33.93 7.50
C LYS A 133 -12.71 33.35 8.23
N CYS A 134 -12.83 33.15 9.54
CA CYS A 134 -11.75 32.54 10.33
C CYS A 134 -11.47 31.12 9.83
N GLN A 135 -12.51 30.31 9.61
CA GLN A 135 -12.37 28.97 9.03
C GLN A 135 -11.72 29.03 7.65
N MET A 136 -12.21 29.87 6.74
CA MET A 136 -11.64 30.03 5.39
C MET A 136 -10.16 30.44 5.41
N ASN A 137 -9.74 31.28 6.37
CA ASN A 137 -8.34 31.65 6.55
C ASN A 137 -7.49 30.47 7.08
N TRP A 138 -8.03 29.66 8.00
CA TRP A 138 -7.38 28.42 8.44
C TRP A 138 -7.28 27.40 7.30
N ASP A 139 -8.35 27.21 6.52
CA ASP A 139 -8.40 26.31 5.36
C ASP A 139 -7.42 26.77 4.27
N GLN A 140 -7.27 28.09 4.05
CA GLN A 140 -6.27 28.67 3.15
C GLN A 140 -4.84 28.41 3.65
N GLN A 141 -4.55 28.71 4.92
CA GLN A 141 -3.21 28.47 5.50
C GLN A 141 -2.83 26.99 5.50
N ALA A 142 -3.80 26.10 5.73
CA ALA A 142 -3.61 24.66 5.59
C ALA A 142 -3.33 24.27 4.14
N LEU A 143 -4.07 24.81 3.17
CA LEU A 143 -3.85 24.55 1.74
C LEU A 143 -2.47 25.05 1.27
N GLU A 144 -2.05 26.24 1.69
CA GLU A 144 -0.72 26.81 1.40
C GLU A 144 0.39 25.89 1.95
N ALA A 145 0.29 25.46 3.21
CA ALA A 145 1.23 24.50 3.80
C ALA A 145 1.23 23.13 3.08
N TRP A 146 0.08 22.62 2.64
CA TRP A 146 -0.01 21.39 1.85
C TRP A 146 0.62 21.54 0.45
N LEU A 147 0.53 22.72 -0.16
CA LEU A 147 1.15 23.01 -1.46
C LEU A 147 2.68 23.14 -1.34
N GLU A 148 3.18 23.80 -0.28
CA GLU A 148 4.61 23.86 0.03
C GLU A 148 5.18 22.45 0.31
N GLU A 149 4.52 21.66 1.16
CA GLU A 149 4.89 20.28 1.48
C GLU A 149 4.84 19.36 0.23
N SER A 150 3.91 19.60 -0.71
CA SER A 150 3.89 18.91 -2.00
C SER A 150 5.07 19.32 -2.89
N ALA A 151 5.37 20.62 -2.98
CA ALA A 151 6.50 21.11 -3.78
C ALA A 151 7.86 20.63 -3.22
N HIS A 152 7.99 20.51 -1.90
CA HIS A 152 9.13 19.87 -1.25
C HIS A 152 9.24 18.38 -1.64
N LYS A 153 8.15 17.62 -1.59
CA LYS A 153 8.14 16.21 -2.03
C LYS A 153 8.46 16.02 -3.51
N ASP A 154 7.98 16.89 -4.38
CA ASP A 154 8.31 16.86 -5.81
C ASP A 154 9.80 17.22 -6.05
N SER A 155 10.34 18.20 -5.31
CA SER A 155 11.78 18.51 -5.31
C SER A 155 12.62 17.30 -4.88
N ASP A 156 12.26 16.66 -3.77
CA ASP A 156 12.96 15.49 -3.24
C ASP A 156 12.87 14.30 -4.20
N ALA A 157 11.70 14.04 -4.78
CA ALA A 157 11.52 13.02 -5.81
C ALA A 157 12.41 13.29 -7.05
N LEU A 158 12.58 14.56 -7.45
CA LEU A 158 13.52 14.96 -8.50
C LEU A 158 14.99 14.78 -8.09
N THR A 159 15.36 14.89 -6.80
CA THR A 159 16.71 14.53 -6.34
C THR A 159 16.95 13.02 -6.34
N LEU A 160 15.99 12.23 -5.84
CA LEU A 160 16.05 10.77 -5.86
C LEU A 160 16.14 10.24 -7.29
N GLN A 161 15.39 10.81 -8.24
CA GLN A 161 15.50 10.45 -9.65
C GLN A 161 16.88 10.82 -10.25
N LYS A 162 17.53 11.90 -9.80
CA LYS A 162 18.90 12.24 -10.22
C LYS A 162 19.92 11.23 -9.67
N TYR A 163 19.80 10.83 -8.40
CA TYR A 163 20.68 9.81 -7.82
C TYR A 163 20.49 8.44 -8.48
N ALA A 164 19.24 7.98 -8.67
CA ALA A 164 18.96 6.73 -9.38
C ALA A 164 19.57 6.71 -10.80
N LYS A 165 19.51 7.83 -11.54
CA LYS A 165 20.17 7.96 -12.85
C LYS A 165 21.70 7.95 -12.79
N GLN A 166 22.31 8.41 -11.68
CA GLN A 166 23.76 8.31 -11.45
C GLN A 166 24.15 6.87 -11.09
N ASP A 167 23.37 6.19 -10.27
CA ASP A 167 23.57 4.79 -9.90
C ASP A 167 23.38 3.86 -11.10
N ASP A 168 22.35 4.04 -11.94
CA ASP A 168 22.19 3.33 -13.22
C ASP A 168 23.41 3.49 -14.15
N ASN A 169 24.01 4.67 -14.17
CA ASN A 169 25.24 4.91 -14.94
C ASN A 169 26.44 4.21 -14.32
N LYS A 170 26.54 4.19 -12.99
CA LYS A 170 27.62 3.51 -12.26
C LYS A 170 27.52 1.99 -12.37
N ILE A 171 26.31 1.43 -12.27
CA ILE A 171 26.00 0.01 -12.46
C ILE A 171 26.39 -0.39 -13.89
N ARG A 172 25.92 0.32 -14.93
CA ARG A 172 26.29 0.01 -16.32
C ARG A 172 27.81 0.06 -16.56
N ALA A 173 28.52 1.01 -15.97
CA ALA A 173 29.98 1.06 -16.06
C ALA A 173 30.67 -0.12 -15.36
N LEU A 174 30.15 -0.58 -14.21
CA LEU A 174 30.66 -1.75 -13.49
C LEU A 174 30.35 -3.06 -14.22
N THR A 175 29.16 -3.21 -14.81
CA THR A 175 28.79 -4.36 -15.64
C THR A 175 29.73 -4.53 -16.82
N LEU A 176 30.00 -3.44 -17.57
CA LEU A 176 30.97 -3.46 -18.69
C LEU A 176 32.40 -3.82 -18.23
N GLN A 177 32.80 -3.42 -17.03
CA GLN A 177 34.09 -3.83 -16.44
C GLN A 177 34.11 -5.32 -16.07
N LEU A 178 33.02 -5.85 -15.50
CA LEU A 178 32.88 -7.28 -15.18
C LEU A 178 32.86 -8.16 -16.43
N GLU A 179 32.13 -7.75 -17.48
CA GLU A 179 32.11 -8.44 -18.78
C GLU A 179 33.50 -8.49 -19.39
N ARG A 180 34.21 -7.35 -19.43
CA ARG A 180 35.59 -7.27 -19.91
C ARG A 180 36.54 -8.19 -19.13
N LEU A 181 36.53 -8.12 -17.80
CA LEU A 181 37.37 -8.98 -16.96
C LEU A 181 37.03 -10.47 -17.10
N THR A 182 35.76 -10.80 -17.33
CA THR A 182 35.31 -12.18 -17.60
C THR A 182 35.85 -12.68 -18.95
N LEU A 183 35.85 -11.83 -19.98
CA LEU A 183 36.47 -12.14 -21.28
C LEU A 183 38.00 -12.32 -21.16
N GLU A 184 38.70 -11.42 -20.47
CA GLU A 184 40.14 -11.53 -20.23
C GLU A 184 40.51 -12.80 -19.44
N CYS A 185 39.73 -13.15 -18.41
CA CYS A 185 39.89 -14.41 -17.67
C CYS A 185 39.65 -15.65 -18.54
N ASN A 186 38.61 -15.65 -19.39
CA ASN A 186 38.33 -16.76 -20.30
C ASN A 186 39.40 -16.91 -21.40
N GLN A 187 39.98 -15.81 -21.88
CA GLN A 187 41.13 -15.83 -22.79
C GLN A 187 42.37 -16.45 -22.11
N ARG A 188 42.71 -16.00 -20.89
CA ARG A 188 43.83 -16.57 -20.12
C ARG A 188 43.64 -18.06 -19.80
N ARG A 189 42.42 -18.49 -19.52
CA ARG A 189 42.12 -19.93 -19.33
C ARG A 189 42.43 -20.73 -20.60
N LYS A 190 41.95 -20.29 -21.77
CA LYS A 190 42.25 -20.97 -23.05
C LYS A 190 43.76 -21.06 -23.34
N VAL A 191 44.53 -20.00 -23.02
CA VAL A 191 45.99 -20.05 -23.14
C VAL A 191 46.58 -21.11 -22.20
N LEU A 192 46.18 -21.12 -20.92
CA LEU A 192 46.65 -22.12 -19.95
C LEU A 192 46.26 -23.56 -20.36
N ASP A 193 45.06 -23.76 -20.89
CA ASP A 193 44.59 -25.06 -21.36
C ASP A 193 45.44 -25.55 -22.56
N ASN A 194 45.78 -24.66 -23.50
CA ASN A 194 46.67 -24.97 -24.63
C ASN A 194 48.08 -25.33 -24.15
N GLU A 195 48.72 -24.50 -23.33
CA GLU A 195 50.06 -24.72 -22.76
C GLU A 195 50.12 -26.05 -21.97
N LEU A 196 49.03 -26.41 -21.28
CA LEU A 196 48.90 -27.70 -20.62
C LEU A 196 48.83 -28.87 -21.62
N THR A 197 48.11 -28.73 -22.73
CA THR A 197 48.12 -29.77 -23.79
C THR A 197 49.47 -29.91 -24.48
N GLU A 198 50.17 -28.80 -24.73
CA GLU A 198 51.50 -28.81 -25.36
C GLU A 198 52.55 -29.46 -24.43
N THR A 199 52.57 -29.06 -23.16
CA THR A 199 53.46 -29.69 -22.16
C THR A 199 53.15 -31.16 -21.91
N LEU A 200 51.87 -31.57 -21.95
CA LEU A 200 51.48 -32.99 -21.89
C LEU A 200 51.97 -33.77 -23.13
N SER A 201 51.85 -33.21 -24.34
CA SER A 201 52.40 -33.86 -25.54
C SER A 201 53.92 -34.00 -25.48
N ALA A 202 54.65 -32.98 -25.02
CA ALA A 202 56.09 -33.05 -24.85
C ALA A 202 56.52 -34.10 -23.80
N GLN A 203 55.74 -34.27 -22.71
CA GLN A 203 55.97 -35.36 -21.75
C GLN A 203 55.75 -36.73 -22.38
N LEU A 204 54.69 -36.93 -23.17
CA LEU A 204 54.43 -38.18 -23.89
C LEU A 204 55.52 -38.50 -24.92
N GLU A 205 56.06 -37.50 -25.61
CA GLU A 205 57.21 -37.66 -26.52
C GLU A 205 58.50 -38.04 -25.77
N LEU A 206 58.77 -37.42 -24.62
CA LEU A 206 59.92 -37.77 -23.77
C LEU A 206 59.81 -39.17 -23.17
N ASP A 207 58.63 -39.57 -22.68
CA ASP A 207 58.38 -40.93 -22.20
C ASP A 207 58.51 -41.96 -23.33
N LYS A 208 58.04 -41.63 -24.54
CA LYS A 208 58.19 -42.48 -25.72
C LYS A 208 59.66 -42.65 -26.11
N ALA A 209 60.43 -41.55 -26.10
CA ALA A 209 61.87 -41.58 -26.34
C ALA A 209 62.60 -42.40 -25.27
N ALA A 210 62.24 -42.26 -23.99
CA ALA A 210 62.82 -43.05 -22.91
C ALA A 210 62.52 -44.56 -23.04
N GLN A 211 61.30 -44.94 -23.45
CA GLN A 211 60.96 -46.33 -23.77
C GLN A 211 61.80 -46.90 -24.92
N ASP A 212 62.05 -46.10 -25.97
CA ASP A 212 62.83 -46.55 -27.12
C ASP A 212 64.35 -46.56 -26.82
N PHE A 213 64.86 -45.63 -26.00
CA PHE A 213 66.22 -45.71 -25.44
C PHE A 213 66.44 -47.00 -24.62
N ASN A 214 65.46 -47.41 -23.81
CA ASN A 214 65.54 -48.67 -23.06
C ASN A 214 65.56 -49.89 -23.99
N LYS A 215 64.82 -49.89 -25.10
CA LYS A 215 64.90 -50.95 -26.12
C LYS A 215 66.28 -50.99 -26.77
N ILE A 216 66.77 -49.85 -27.27
CA ILE A 216 68.08 -49.74 -27.89
C ILE A 216 69.19 -50.15 -26.92
N HIS A 217 69.06 -49.87 -25.61
CA HIS A 217 70.02 -50.34 -24.61
C HIS A 217 69.94 -51.87 -24.41
N ASN A 218 68.75 -52.47 -24.39
CA ASN A 218 68.60 -53.92 -24.30
C ASN A 218 69.15 -54.62 -25.56
N GLU A 219 68.77 -54.15 -26.76
CA GLU A 219 69.29 -54.63 -28.05
C GLU A 219 70.83 -54.51 -28.11
N ARG A 220 71.39 -53.40 -27.63
CA ARG A 220 72.84 -53.22 -27.49
C ARG A 220 73.46 -54.18 -26.48
N GLN A 221 72.78 -54.49 -25.37
CA GLN A 221 73.28 -55.40 -24.35
C GLN A 221 73.25 -56.86 -24.83
N GLU A 222 72.20 -57.26 -25.55
CA GLU A 222 72.12 -58.55 -26.24
C GLU A 222 73.22 -58.69 -27.30
N LEU A 223 73.47 -57.63 -28.09
CA LEU A 223 74.60 -57.59 -29.02
C LEU A 223 75.94 -57.71 -28.28
N ILE A 224 76.17 -56.94 -27.21
CA ILE A 224 77.40 -57.06 -26.39
C ILE A 224 77.57 -58.49 -25.89
N GLN A 225 76.51 -59.12 -25.38
CA GLN A 225 76.56 -60.50 -24.90
C GLN A 225 76.84 -61.50 -26.04
N GLN A 226 76.34 -61.28 -27.26
CA GLN A 226 76.71 -62.08 -28.44
C GLN A 226 78.19 -61.88 -28.83
N TRP A 227 78.71 -60.66 -28.74
CA TRP A 227 80.13 -60.36 -28.96
C TRP A 227 81.03 -61.00 -27.89
N GLU A 228 80.66 -60.90 -26.60
CA GLU A 228 81.36 -61.58 -25.50
C GLU A 228 81.37 -63.10 -25.68
N ASN A 229 80.23 -63.71 -26.03
CA ASN A 229 80.14 -65.14 -26.31
C ASN A 229 81.01 -65.59 -27.51
N THR A 230 81.12 -64.76 -28.56
CA THR A 230 81.98 -65.08 -29.72
C THR A 230 83.47 -64.87 -29.41
N ILE A 231 83.83 -63.90 -28.57
CA ILE A 231 85.18 -63.74 -28.03
C ILE A 231 85.55 -64.92 -27.11
N GLU A 232 84.65 -65.37 -26.24
CA GLU A 232 84.87 -66.59 -25.43
C GLU A 232 85.07 -67.83 -26.29
N GLN A 233 84.29 -67.99 -27.37
CA GLN A 233 84.46 -69.11 -28.31
C GLN A 233 85.78 -69.01 -29.08
N MET A 234 86.25 -67.80 -29.40
CA MET A 234 87.56 -67.57 -30.00
C MET A 234 88.67 -67.96 -29.02
N GLN A 235 88.67 -67.43 -27.79
CA GLN A 235 89.65 -67.76 -26.75
C GLN A 235 89.70 -69.26 -26.42
N LYS A 236 88.56 -69.95 -26.42
CA LYS A 236 88.50 -71.41 -26.25
C LYS A 236 89.19 -72.11 -27.42
N ARG A 237 88.94 -71.69 -28.67
CA ARG A 237 89.66 -72.24 -29.83
C ARG A 237 91.14 -71.89 -29.86
N ASP A 238 91.55 -70.71 -29.42
CA ASP A 238 92.96 -70.34 -29.31
C ASP A 238 93.66 -71.23 -28.27
N GLY A 239 93.02 -71.48 -27.12
CA GLY A 239 93.48 -72.45 -26.13
C GLY A 239 93.52 -73.89 -26.63
N ASP A 240 92.53 -74.33 -27.42
CA ASP A 240 92.54 -75.64 -28.09
C ASP A 240 93.69 -75.73 -29.12
N ILE A 241 93.96 -74.65 -29.86
CA ILE A 241 95.09 -74.56 -30.81
C ILE A 241 96.43 -74.63 -30.07
N ASP A 242 96.60 -73.93 -28.95
CA ASP A 242 97.80 -74.00 -28.11
C ASP A 242 97.98 -75.41 -27.51
N ASN A 243 96.90 -76.05 -27.05
CA ASN A 243 96.93 -77.45 -26.60
C ASN A 243 97.36 -78.39 -27.74
N CYS A 244 96.78 -78.27 -28.93
CA CYS A 244 97.21 -79.03 -30.11
C CYS A 244 98.66 -78.70 -30.52
N ALA A 245 99.13 -77.48 -30.33
CA ALA A 245 100.52 -77.10 -30.60
C ALA A 245 101.50 -77.73 -29.59
N LEU A 246 101.11 -77.82 -28.31
CA LEU A 246 101.85 -78.54 -27.27
C LEU A 246 101.87 -80.05 -27.52
N GLU A 247 100.76 -80.66 -27.92
CA GLU A 247 100.71 -82.06 -28.33
C GLU A 247 101.58 -82.32 -29.57
N LEU A 248 101.51 -81.46 -30.59
CA LEU A 248 102.40 -81.54 -31.76
C LEU A 248 103.87 -81.32 -31.41
N ALA A 249 104.19 -80.46 -30.44
CA ALA A 249 105.56 -80.27 -29.96
C ALA A 249 106.07 -81.52 -29.23
N ARG A 250 105.23 -82.12 -28.36
CA ARG A 250 105.52 -83.39 -27.69
C ARG A 250 105.71 -84.53 -28.69
N ILE A 251 104.79 -84.69 -29.65
CA ILE A 251 104.90 -85.72 -30.70
C ILE A 251 106.18 -85.51 -31.51
N LYS A 252 106.54 -84.27 -31.88
CA LYS A 252 107.81 -83.95 -32.54
C LYS A 252 109.03 -84.29 -31.68
N GLN A 253 108.96 -84.12 -30.36
CA GLN A 253 110.03 -84.56 -29.45
C GLN A 253 110.12 -86.10 -29.40
N GLU A 254 109.02 -86.81 -29.18
CA GLU A 254 108.98 -88.28 -29.20
C GLU A 254 109.45 -88.84 -30.57
N THR A 255 109.18 -88.15 -31.67
CA THR A 255 109.70 -88.49 -33.01
C THR A 255 111.21 -88.28 -33.10
N ARG A 256 111.76 -87.16 -32.59
CA ARG A 256 113.21 -86.93 -32.54
C ARG A 256 113.94 -87.94 -31.67
N GLU A 257 113.34 -88.35 -30.54
CA GLU A 257 113.88 -89.39 -29.67
C GLU A 257 113.89 -90.75 -30.37
N LYS A 258 112.79 -91.12 -31.04
CA LYS A 258 112.71 -92.33 -31.89
C LYS A 258 113.70 -92.28 -33.07
N GLU A 259 113.86 -91.13 -33.73
CA GLU A 259 114.89 -90.92 -34.76
C GLU A 259 116.31 -91.10 -34.22
N ASN A 260 116.61 -90.60 -33.02
CA ASN A 260 117.92 -90.73 -32.40
C ASN A 260 118.21 -92.19 -32.04
N LEU A 261 117.23 -92.91 -31.47
CA LEU A 261 117.32 -94.36 -31.26
C LEU A 261 117.54 -95.12 -32.58
N VAL A 262 116.87 -94.73 -33.67
CA VAL A 262 117.11 -95.33 -35.00
C VAL A 262 118.53 -95.02 -35.49
N LYS A 263 119.04 -93.79 -35.35
CA LYS A 263 120.42 -93.41 -35.71
C LYS A 263 121.46 -94.16 -34.87
N GLU A 264 121.18 -94.43 -33.60
CA GLU A 264 122.00 -95.28 -32.73
C GLU A 264 121.98 -96.75 -33.18
N LYS A 265 120.81 -97.30 -33.54
CA LYS A 265 120.72 -98.67 -34.08
C LYS A 265 121.37 -98.83 -35.46
N ILE A 266 121.33 -97.79 -36.30
CA ILE A 266 122.09 -97.76 -37.57
C ILE A 266 123.60 -97.79 -37.29
N LYS A 267 124.12 -96.90 -36.42
CA LYS A 267 125.54 -96.91 -36.04
C LYS A 267 125.98 -98.22 -35.39
N PHE A 268 125.11 -98.85 -34.60
CA PHE A 268 125.36 -100.18 -34.04
C PHE A 268 125.47 -101.25 -35.14
N LEU A 269 124.56 -101.23 -36.12
CA LEU A 269 124.64 -102.12 -37.29
C LEU A 269 125.87 -101.86 -38.16
N GLU A 270 126.26 -100.60 -38.38
CA GLU A 270 127.50 -100.24 -39.10
C GLU A 270 128.74 -100.78 -38.39
N ASN A 271 128.80 -100.67 -37.06
CA ASN A 271 129.88 -101.25 -36.25
C ASN A 271 129.89 -102.78 -36.31
N GLU A 272 128.74 -103.45 -36.20
CA GLU A 272 128.65 -104.92 -36.27
C GLU A 272 128.97 -105.47 -37.67
N VAL A 273 128.60 -104.76 -38.74
CA VAL A 273 129.04 -105.06 -40.10
C VAL A 273 130.56 -104.86 -40.22
N GLY A 274 131.10 -103.76 -39.69
CA GLY A 274 132.54 -103.51 -39.62
C GLY A 274 133.30 -104.66 -38.95
N ASN A 275 132.87 -105.05 -37.74
CA ASN A 275 133.37 -106.18 -36.97
C ASN A 275 133.36 -107.48 -37.80
N ASN A 276 132.25 -107.80 -38.48
CA ASN A 276 132.17 -108.98 -39.33
C ASN A 276 133.19 -108.94 -40.49
N THR A 277 133.38 -107.80 -41.18
CA THR A 277 134.42 -107.73 -42.23
C THR A 277 135.84 -107.87 -41.68
N GLU A 278 136.09 -107.53 -40.40
CA GLU A 278 137.37 -107.84 -39.74
C GLU A 278 137.51 -109.34 -39.45
N TYR A 279 136.46 -110.01 -38.96
CA TYR A 279 136.48 -111.45 -38.75
C TYR A 279 136.69 -112.22 -40.06
N GLU A 280 136.04 -111.84 -41.16
CA GLU A 280 136.28 -112.42 -42.49
C GLU A 280 137.74 -112.26 -42.97
N LYS A 281 138.34 -111.08 -42.75
CA LYS A 281 139.77 -110.84 -43.05
C LYS A 281 140.68 -111.71 -42.17
N ARG A 282 140.36 -111.88 -40.89
CA ARG A 282 141.11 -112.73 -39.95
C ARG A 282 141.00 -114.22 -40.31
N ILE A 283 139.82 -114.70 -40.70
CA ILE A 283 139.58 -116.06 -41.21
C ILE A 283 140.38 -116.28 -42.50
N SER A 284 140.25 -115.38 -43.48
CA SER A 284 141.01 -115.43 -44.74
C SER A 284 142.54 -115.46 -44.54
N ALA A 285 143.04 -114.81 -43.48
CA ALA A 285 144.45 -114.85 -43.10
C ALA A 285 144.84 -116.15 -42.37
N ALA A 286 143.92 -116.78 -41.64
CA ALA A 286 144.11 -118.08 -41.00
C ALA A 286 144.14 -119.21 -42.05
N ASP A 287 143.22 -119.23 -43.01
CA ASP A 287 143.17 -120.24 -44.07
C ASP A 287 144.45 -120.24 -44.92
N ARG A 288 144.97 -119.05 -45.25
CA ARG A 288 146.26 -118.90 -45.96
C ARG A 288 147.45 -119.42 -45.15
N LYS A 289 147.39 -119.40 -43.82
CA LYS A 289 148.40 -120.04 -42.95
C LYS A 289 148.21 -121.55 -42.90
N LEU A 290 146.97 -122.02 -42.73
CA LEU A 290 146.63 -123.45 -42.72
C LEU A 290 147.07 -124.15 -44.02
N LEU A 291 146.86 -123.50 -45.17
CA LEU A 291 147.27 -124.04 -46.47
C LEU A 291 148.79 -124.19 -46.58
N LYS A 292 149.57 -123.20 -46.10
CA LYS A 292 151.04 -123.28 -46.03
C LYS A 292 151.49 -124.41 -45.10
N CYS A 293 150.99 -124.46 -43.87
CA CYS A 293 151.34 -125.54 -42.94
C CYS A 293 151.00 -126.93 -43.50
N ARG A 294 149.98 -127.04 -44.36
CA ARG A 294 149.62 -128.30 -45.03
C ARG A 294 150.58 -128.67 -46.17
N THR A 295 151.07 -127.71 -46.96
CA THR A 295 152.13 -127.96 -47.95
C THR A 295 153.48 -128.25 -47.27
N ASP A 296 153.80 -127.53 -46.20
CA ASP A 296 155.04 -127.71 -45.45
C ASP A 296 155.07 -129.09 -44.77
N TYR A 297 153.93 -129.54 -44.22
CA TYR A 297 153.77 -130.91 -43.73
C TYR A 297 154.02 -131.96 -44.83
N GLN A 298 153.45 -131.78 -46.03
CA GLN A 298 153.67 -132.72 -47.15
C GLN A 298 155.13 -132.77 -47.59
N ASN A 299 155.84 -131.64 -47.57
CA ASN A 299 157.29 -131.58 -47.85
C ASN A 299 158.11 -132.27 -46.75
N HIS A 300 157.77 -132.06 -45.47
CA HIS A 300 158.44 -132.77 -44.37
C HIS A 300 158.16 -134.28 -44.39
N GLU A 301 156.97 -134.72 -44.79
CA GLU A 301 156.62 -136.14 -44.93
C GLU A 301 157.45 -136.83 -46.04
N THR A 302 157.68 -136.18 -47.19
CA THR A 302 158.53 -136.74 -48.26
C THR A 302 160.01 -136.75 -47.86
N SER A 303 160.53 -135.69 -47.22
CA SER A 303 161.89 -135.70 -46.65
C SER A 303 162.05 -136.76 -45.55
N ARG A 304 161.03 -137.03 -44.74
CA ARG A 304 161.06 -138.10 -43.72
C ARG A 304 161.19 -139.50 -44.31
N ILE A 305 160.60 -139.73 -45.50
CA ILE A 305 160.75 -141.00 -46.23
C ILE A 305 162.18 -141.12 -46.76
N GLN A 306 162.70 -140.09 -47.44
CA GLN A 306 164.08 -140.06 -47.95
C GLN A 306 165.12 -140.33 -46.84
N LEU A 307 165.02 -139.61 -45.72
CA LEU A 307 165.89 -139.79 -44.55
C LEU A 307 165.77 -141.18 -43.91
N LYS A 308 164.62 -141.86 -44.05
CA LYS A 308 164.46 -143.24 -43.57
C LYS A 308 165.22 -144.22 -44.45
N ASP A 309 165.10 -144.08 -45.76
CA ASP A 309 165.79 -144.95 -46.72
C ASP A 309 167.33 -144.77 -46.61
N GLU A 310 167.80 -143.53 -46.42
CA GLU A 310 169.19 -143.23 -46.06
C GLU A 310 169.60 -143.89 -44.73
N LEU A 311 168.79 -143.78 -43.67
CA LEU A 311 169.10 -144.33 -42.35
C LEU A 311 169.14 -145.87 -42.33
N ASP A 312 168.26 -146.54 -43.06
CA ASP A 312 168.29 -148.00 -43.17
C ASP A 312 169.48 -148.46 -44.07
N SER A 313 169.94 -147.65 -45.03
CA SER A 313 171.22 -147.88 -45.73
C SER A 313 172.44 -147.73 -44.79
N LEU A 314 172.43 -146.73 -43.91
CA LEU A 314 173.48 -146.49 -42.92
C LEU A 314 173.50 -147.57 -41.84
N LYS A 315 172.35 -148.12 -41.42
CA LYS A 315 172.32 -149.33 -40.56
C LYS A 315 173.07 -150.50 -41.17
N ALA A 316 172.90 -150.76 -42.47
CA ALA A 316 173.62 -151.84 -43.15
C ALA A 316 175.15 -151.61 -43.18
N MET A 317 175.58 -150.35 -43.18
CA MET A 317 177.01 -149.97 -43.05
C MET A 317 177.51 -150.11 -41.60
N VAL A 318 176.77 -149.60 -40.62
CA VAL A 318 177.10 -149.68 -39.18
C VAL A 318 177.19 -151.13 -38.71
N ASN A 319 176.31 -152.01 -39.18
CA ASN A 319 176.35 -153.43 -38.81
C ASN A 319 177.61 -154.14 -39.35
N ARG A 320 178.22 -153.68 -40.46
CA ARG A 320 179.56 -154.15 -40.88
C ARG A 320 180.64 -153.63 -39.94
N THR A 321 180.72 -152.31 -39.75
CA THR A 321 181.79 -151.68 -38.96
C THR A 321 181.79 -152.12 -37.49
N SER A 322 180.62 -152.51 -36.95
CA SER A 322 180.51 -153.11 -35.61
C SER A 322 181.30 -154.41 -35.48
N GLY A 323 181.27 -155.28 -36.50
CA GLY A 323 182.03 -156.54 -36.52
C GLY A 323 183.54 -156.31 -36.56
N ASP A 324 183.99 -155.34 -37.36
CA ASP A 324 185.40 -154.94 -37.42
C ASP A 324 185.90 -154.37 -36.07
N LEU A 325 185.04 -153.63 -35.36
CA LEU A 325 185.32 -153.07 -34.04
C LEU A 325 185.49 -154.16 -32.97
N GLU A 326 184.72 -155.26 -33.04
CA GLU A 326 184.91 -156.41 -32.15
C GLU A 326 186.20 -157.19 -32.43
N ALA A 327 186.63 -157.28 -33.70
CA ALA A 327 187.93 -157.82 -34.05
C ALA A 327 189.08 -156.97 -33.46
N LEU A 328 189.00 -155.63 -33.59
CA LEU A 328 190.00 -154.72 -33.01
C LEU A 328 190.03 -154.75 -31.48
N ARG A 329 188.89 -154.94 -30.80
CA ARG A 329 188.83 -155.10 -29.34
C ARG A 329 189.63 -156.31 -28.83
N LYS A 330 189.73 -157.40 -29.61
CA LYS A 330 190.58 -158.57 -29.29
C LYS A 330 192.09 -158.30 -29.45
N ASN A 331 192.50 -157.30 -30.22
CA ASN A 331 193.90 -156.88 -30.33
C ASN A 331 194.28 -155.88 -29.22
N ILE A 332 193.36 -154.99 -28.84
CA ILE A 332 193.55 -154.03 -27.73
C ILE A 332 193.77 -154.74 -26.38
N SER A 333 193.20 -155.93 -26.16
CA SER A 333 193.44 -156.71 -24.93
C SER A 333 194.84 -157.32 -24.84
N LYS A 334 195.54 -157.56 -25.96
CA LYS A 334 196.99 -157.88 -25.95
C LYS A 334 197.81 -156.66 -25.55
N ILE A 335 197.62 -155.54 -26.26
CA ILE A 335 198.37 -154.29 -26.06
C ILE A 335 198.26 -153.78 -24.60
N LYS A 336 197.12 -154.02 -23.93
CA LYS A 336 196.94 -153.72 -22.50
C LYS A 336 197.84 -154.50 -21.53
N LYS A 337 198.39 -155.67 -21.92
CA LYS A 337 199.43 -156.34 -21.12
C LYS A 337 200.79 -155.67 -21.30
N ASP A 338 201.19 -155.43 -22.55
CA ASP A 338 202.52 -154.90 -22.89
C ASP A 338 202.76 -153.50 -22.28
N ILE A 339 201.71 -152.67 -22.24
CA ILE A 339 201.73 -151.34 -21.58
C ILE A 339 201.96 -151.46 -20.05
N HIS A 340 201.51 -152.54 -19.41
CA HIS A 340 201.73 -152.74 -17.98
C HIS A 340 203.21 -153.00 -17.65
N GLU A 341 203.97 -153.63 -18.56
CA GLU A 341 205.40 -153.88 -18.36
C GLU A 341 206.24 -152.61 -18.55
N GLU A 342 206.00 -151.85 -19.63
CA GLU A 342 206.77 -150.61 -19.90
C GLU A 342 206.50 -149.49 -18.88
N THR A 343 205.30 -149.43 -18.30
CA THR A 343 205.04 -148.49 -17.19
C THR A 343 205.95 -148.75 -15.98
N THR A 344 206.41 -149.98 -15.74
CA THR A 344 207.39 -150.28 -14.67
C THR A 344 208.81 -149.78 -14.98
N ARG A 345 209.21 -149.73 -16.26
CA ARG A 345 210.51 -149.21 -16.70
C ARG A 345 210.55 -147.69 -16.65
N LEU A 346 209.51 -147.03 -17.17
CA LEU A 346 209.39 -145.56 -17.15
C LEU A 346 209.34 -144.99 -15.72
N GLN A 347 208.79 -145.74 -14.77
CA GLN A 347 208.76 -145.37 -13.34
C GLN A 347 210.16 -145.31 -12.70
N LYS A 348 211.14 -146.07 -13.21
CA LYS A 348 212.54 -146.02 -12.73
C LYS A 348 213.25 -144.75 -13.20
N ILE A 349 213.05 -144.35 -14.45
CA ILE A 349 213.71 -143.18 -15.06
C ILE A 349 213.10 -141.87 -14.54
N LYS A 350 211.76 -141.76 -14.46
CA LYS A 350 211.08 -140.54 -13.95
C LYS A 350 211.48 -140.20 -12.52
N ASN A 351 211.75 -141.19 -11.67
CA ASN A 351 212.13 -140.95 -10.28
C ASN A 351 213.60 -140.54 -10.10
N HIS A 352 214.51 -140.87 -11.02
CA HIS A 352 215.92 -140.49 -10.90
C HIS A 352 216.18 -139.00 -11.19
N ASN A 353 215.38 -138.35 -12.05
CA ASN A 353 215.58 -136.93 -12.38
C ASN A 353 214.90 -135.98 -11.37
N ASN A 354 213.72 -136.34 -10.84
CA ASN A 354 213.13 -135.61 -9.71
C ASN A 354 213.93 -135.76 -8.41
N ILE A 355 214.95 -136.63 -8.37
CA ILE A 355 215.85 -136.85 -7.23
C ILE A 355 216.87 -135.70 -7.00
N ILE A 356 216.91 -134.64 -7.84
CA ILE A 356 217.79 -133.48 -7.61
C ILE A 356 217.08 -132.23 -7.04
N GLN A 357 215.86 -131.86 -7.46
CA GLN A 357 215.08 -130.86 -6.67
C GLN A 357 214.68 -131.41 -5.29
N LYS A 358 214.64 -132.73 -5.16
CA LYS A 358 214.62 -133.46 -3.90
C LYS A 358 215.90 -133.30 -3.03
N LYS A 359 216.98 -132.62 -3.45
CA LYS A 359 218.23 -132.49 -2.65
C LYS A 359 218.30 -131.31 -1.67
N LEU A 360 217.23 -130.51 -1.52
CA LEU A 360 217.15 -129.51 -0.43
C LEU A 360 215.87 -129.60 0.41
N LYS A 361 214.83 -130.34 -0.03
CA LYS A 361 213.70 -130.75 0.81
C LYS A 361 213.31 -132.23 0.64
N GLN A 362 214.30 -133.13 0.57
CA GLN A 362 214.20 -134.48 1.18
C GLN A 362 215.02 -134.56 2.48
N ILE A 363 214.63 -133.79 3.47
CA ILE A 363 214.79 -134.10 4.90
C ILE A 363 213.59 -133.39 5.55
N THR A 364 212.47 -133.99 5.93
CA THR A 364 211.86 -135.34 5.88
C THR A 364 210.33 -135.09 5.73
N GLU A 365 209.37 -135.98 5.44
CA GLU A 365 209.26 -137.38 5.02
C GLU A 365 207.84 -137.51 4.36
N LYS A 366 207.52 -138.28 3.31
CA LYS A 366 207.68 -139.73 3.04
C LYS A 366 207.03 -140.60 4.15
N THR A 367 206.12 -141.56 3.91
CA THR A 367 205.52 -142.13 2.69
C THR A 367 204.40 -143.13 3.07
N MET A 368 203.82 -143.85 2.08
CA MET A 368 203.10 -145.15 2.19
C MET A 368 201.60 -145.09 2.53
N SER A 369 200.74 -146.04 2.11
CA SER A 369 200.85 -147.13 1.09
C SER A 369 199.49 -147.39 0.41
N VAL A 370 199.41 -148.32 -0.54
CA VAL A 370 198.17 -148.75 -1.24
C VAL A 370 197.64 -150.10 -0.70
N GLU A 371 197.41 -150.13 0.61
CA GLU A 371 196.76 -151.22 1.35
C GLU A 371 195.75 -150.52 2.29
N GLU A 372 194.43 -150.69 2.21
CA GLU A 372 193.60 -151.61 1.40
C GLU A 372 192.42 -150.83 0.79
N LYS A 373 192.30 -150.61 -0.53
CA LYS A 373 191.85 -151.60 -1.53
C LYS A 373 190.45 -152.23 -1.31
N ALA A 374 189.70 -151.88 -0.25
CA ALA A 374 188.39 -152.49 0.04
C ALA A 374 187.29 -151.56 0.61
N THR A 375 187.59 -150.62 1.51
CA THR A 375 186.56 -149.89 2.31
C THR A 375 185.89 -148.70 1.60
N ASN A 376 185.64 -148.83 0.30
CA ASN A 376 185.02 -147.80 -0.56
C ASN A 376 183.48 -147.70 -0.38
N MET A 377 182.98 -147.75 0.86
CA MET A 377 181.54 -147.89 1.15
C MET A 377 180.99 -147.09 2.34
N GLU A 378 181.83 -146.48 3.19
CA GLU A 378 181.37 -145.99 4.52
C GLU A 378 181.47 -144.46 4.70
N ASP A 379 182.59 -143.82 4.35
CA ASP A 379 182.84 -142.42 4.74
C ASP A 379 182.23 -141.32 3.84
N MET A 380 181.26 -141.67 2.98
CA MET A 380 180.40 -140.68 2.32
C MET A 380 179.55 -139.87 3.33
N LEU A 381 179.45 -140.33 4.58
CA LEU A 381 178.73 -139.63 5.65
C LEU A 381 179.40 -138.32 6.13
N LYS A 382 180.65 -138.02 5.75
CA LYS A 382 181.40 -136.86 6.28
C LYS A 382 181.45 -135.61 5.39
N GLU A 383 180.96 -135.64 4.15
CA GLU A 383 181.01 -134.45 3.29
C GLU A 383 179.87 -133.45 3.55
N GLU A 384 178.71 -133.92 4.02
CA GLU A 384 177.59 -133.08 4.48
C GLU A 384 178.01 -132.05 5.56
N GLU A 385 178.88 -132.43 6.50
CA GLU A 385 179.29 -131.57 7.63
C GLU A 385 180.06 -130.30 7.21
N LYS A 386 180.57 -130.22 5.97
CA LYS A 386 181.34 -129.04 5.52
C LYS A 386 180.45 -127.85 5.14
N GLY A 387 179.21 -128.09 4.69
CA GLY A 387 178.30 -127.02 4.27
C GLY A 387 177.95 -126.02 5.38
N ALA A 388 178.03 -126.43 6.65
CA ALA A 388 177.72 -125.59 7.80
C ALA A 388 178.67 -124.39 8.00
N LYS A 389 179.91 -124.44 7.48
CA LYS A 389 180.96 -123.48 7.84
C LYS A 389 180.99 -122.19 7.00
N GLU A 390 180.32 -122.16 5.84
CA GLU A 390 180.27 -120.95 5.01
C GLU A 390 179.26 -119.90 5.55
N VAL A 391 178.28 -120.34 6.35
CA VAL A 391 177.27 -119.48 7.00
C VAL A 391 177.90 -118.53 8.03
N GLU A 392 178.95 -118.97 8.73
CA GLU A 392 179.58 -118.23 9.84
C GLU A 392 180.27 -116.93 9.38
N VAL A 393 180.73 -116.88 8.13
CA VAL A 393 181.42 -115.71 7.54
C VAL A 393 180.45 -114.54 7.30
N GLN A 394 179.20 -114.83 6.91
CA GLN A 394 178.15 -113.81 6.68
C GLN A 394 177.87 -112.96 7.94
N LEU A 395 177.98 -113.57 9.12
CA LEU A 395 177.61 -112.96 10.40
C LEU A 395 178.46 -111.74 10.78
N ASN A 396 179.73 -111.69 10.36
CA ASN A 396 180.62 -110.58 10.74
C ASN A 396 180.34 -109.29 9.96
N ILE A 397 179.91 -109.37 8.70
CA ILE A 397 179.61 -108.20 7.85
C ILE A 397 178.45 -107.38 8.45
N VAL A 398 177.49 -108.03 9.11
CA VAL A 398 176.34 -107.37 9.76
C VAL A 398 176.75 -106.48 10.93
N LYS A 399 177.86 -106.79 11.63
CA LYS A 399 178.32 -106.05 12.82
C LYS A 399 178.79 -104.64 12.47
N ASP A 400 179.48 -104.47 11.34
CA ASP A 400 179.99 -103.16 10.89
C ASP A 400 178.86 -102.20 10.47
N VAL A 401 177.73 -102.74 9.98
CA VAL A 401 176.53 -101.95 9.67
C VAL A 401 175.88 -101.40 10.95
N LEU A 402 175.87 -102.19 12.02
CA LEU A 402 175.30 -101.81 13.31
C LEU A 402 176.01 -100.59 13.91
N PHE A 403 177.35 -100.56 13.86
CA PHE A 403 178.15 -99.48 14.43
C PHE A 403 177.83 -98.10 13.81
N LYS A 404 177.66 -98.04 12.49
CA LYS A 404 177.30 -96.80 11.78
C LYS A 404 175.94 -96.24 12.22
N LYS A 405 174.95 -97.11 12.48
CA LYS A 405 173.61 -96.71 12.94
C LYS A 405 173.59 -96.15 14.35
N VAL A 406 174.50 -96.59 15.24
CA VAL A 406 174.66 -96.00 16.57
C VAL A 406 175.17 -94.55 16.48
N GLN A 407 176.09 -94.28 15.55
CA GLN A 407 176.63 -92.93 15.36
C GLN A 407 175.58 -91.94 14.81
N GLU A 408 174.72 -92.38 13.87
CA GLU A 408 173.57 -91.60 13.40
C GLU A 408 172.60 -91.25 14.54
N LEU A 409 172.25 -92.23 15.38
CA LEU A 409 171.31 -92.03 16.50
C LEU A 409 171.80 -91.01 17.53
N GLN A 410 173.12 -90.82 17.65
CA GLN A 410 173.70 -89.84 18.57
C GLN A 410 173.64 -88.40 18.03
N THR A 411 173.55 -88.17 16.72
CA THR A 411 173.39 -86.81 16.17
C THR A 411 171.95 -86.33 16.27
N GLU A 412 170.96 -87.19 16.06
CA GLU A 412 169.53 -86.82 16.22
C GLU A 412 169.21 -86.41 17.68
N LYS A 413 169.77 -87.11 18.68
CA LYS A 413 169.64 -86.74 20.10
C LYS A 413 170.23 -85.37 20.47
N MET A 414 171.10 -84.81 19.63
CA MET A 414 171.60 -83.43 19.81
C MET A 414 170.63 -82.41 19.19
N LYS A 415 169.98 -82.74 18.07
CA LYS A 415 168.92 -81.91 17.48
C LYS A 415 167.67 -81.85 18.37
N GLU A 416 167.28 -82.99 18.94
CA GLU A 416 166.18 -83.12 19.92
C GLU A 416 166.31 -82.09 21.06
N LYS A 417 167.51 -81.95 21.64
CA LYS A 417 167.79 -80.99 22.71
C LYS A 417 167.71 -79.53 22.26
N ALA A 418 168.12 -79.22 21.03
CA ALA A 418 167.99 -77.87 20.48
C ALA A 418 166.50 -77.49 20.34
N VAL A 419 165.70 -78.36 19.71
CA VAL A 419 164.24 -78.17 19.54
C VAL A 419 163.52 -78.05 20.89
N MET A 420 163.92 -78.81 21.91
CA MET A 420 163.37 -78.66 23.27
C MET A 420 163.61 -77.26 23.86
N SER A 421 164.77 -76.63 23.62
CA SER A 421 165.03 -75.26 24.08
C SER A 421 164.21 -74.21 23.32
N GLU A 422 163.93 -74.41 22.03
CA GLU A 422 163.02 -73.57 21.23
C GLU A 422 161.56 -73.72 21.70
N ILE A 423 161.15 -74.93 22.09
CA ILE A 423 159.84 -75.21 22.70
C ILE A 423 159.68 -74.46 24.05
N GLU A 424 160.74 -74.35 24.86
CA GLU A 424 160.68 -73.60 26.12
C GLU A 424 160.66 -72.08 25.89
N GLY A 425 161.43 -71.57 24.92
CA GLY A 425 161.39 -70.17 24.50
C GLY A 425 160.01 -69.76 23.97
N THR A 426 159.42 -70.58 23.09
CA THR A 426 158.07 -70.34 22.55
C THR A 426 156.99 -70.45 23.62
N ARG A 427 157.06 -71.43 24.55
CA ARG A 427 156.16 -71.50 25.72
C ARG A 427 156.18 -70.24 26.58
N SER A 428 157.36 -69.63 26.79
CA SER A 428 157.46 -68.38 27.56
C SER A 428 156.77 -67.21 26.85
N SER A 429 156.91 -67.13 25.52
CA SER A 429 156.24 -66.13 24.67
C SER A 429 154.72 -66.34 24.62
N LEU A 430 154.28 -67.60 24.55
CA LEU A 430 152.85 -67.98 24.60
C LEU A 430 152.22 -67.56 25.94
N LYS A 431 152.94 -67.70 27.05
CA LYS A 431 152.49 -67.23 28.37
C LYS A 431 152.38 -65.70 28.45
N HIS A 432 153.25 -64.96 27.77
CA HIS A 432 153.12 -63.50 27.64
C HIS A 432 151.89 -63.11 26.81
N LEU A 433 151.70 -63.72 25.63
CA LEU A 433 150.50 -63.52 24.81
C LEU A 433 149.22 -63.86 25.57
N ASN A 434 149.19 -64.95 26.34
CA ASN A 434 148.01 -65.35 27.12
C ASN A 434 147.66 -64.33 28.22
N ASN A 435 148.66 -63.73 28.87
CA ASN A 435 148.43 -62.63 29.82
C ASN A 435 147.90 -61.36 29.13
N GLN A 436 148.34 -61.10 27.89
CA GLN A 436 147.83 -59.99 27.08
C GLN A 436 146.39 -60.28 26.59
N LEU A 437 146.09 -61.53 26.23
CA LEU A 437 144.75 -62.02 25.90
C LEU A 437 143.81 -61.78 27.08
N HIS A 438 144.14 -62.23 28.29
CA HIS A 438 143.33 -62.00 29.49
C HIS A 438 143.09 -60.53 29.83
N ARG A 439 144.00 -59.62 29.43
CA ARG A 439 143.77 -58.18 29.57
C ARG A 439 142.72 -57.68 28.56
N LEU A 440 142.77 -58.19 27.33
CA LEU A 440 141.76 -57.91 26.29
C LEU A 440 140.41 -58.60 26.60
N ASP A 441 140.41 -59.79 27.20
CA ASP A 441 139.21 -60.47 27.70
C ASP A 441 138.53 -59.59 28.78
N PHE A 442 139.30 -59.01 29.70
CA PHE A 442 138.77 -58.10 30.72
C PHE A 442 138.31 -56.75 30.13
N GLU A 443 139.04 -56.19 29.18
CA GLU A 443 138.64 -54.97 28.46
C GLU A 443 137.35 -55.19 27.63
N THR A 444 137.19 -56.35 27.00
CA THR A 444 135.97 -56.71 26.24
C THR A 444 134.79 -57.07 27.13
N LEU A 445 134.99 -57.75 28.27
CA LEU A 445 133.94 -57.92 29.28
C LEU A 445 133.42 -56.57 29.79
N LYS A 446 134.32 -55.61 30.06
CA LYS A 446 133.92 -54.26 30.46
C LYS A 446 133.22 -53.49 29.34
N GLN A 447 133.59 -53.72 28.07
CA GLN A 447 132.85 -53.21 26.92
C GLN A 447 131.46 -53.87 26.79
N GLN A 448 131.32 -55.16 27.13
CA GLN A 448 130.02 -55.85 27.18
C GLN A 448 129.12 -55.29 28.30
N GLU A 449 129.65 -54.99 29.49
CA GLU A 449 128.90 -54.29 30.54
C GLU A 449 128.40 -52.91 30.06
N ILE A 450 129.26 -52.15 29.37
CA ILE A 450 128.90 -50.84 28.80
C ILE A 450 127.84 -51.02 27.70
N MET A 451 128.01 -51.98 26.79
CA MET A 451 127.03 -52.36 25.76
C MET A 451 125.67 -52.67 26.42
N TYR A 452 125.61 -53.61 27.37
CA TYR A 452 124.35 -53.94 28.06
C TYR A 452 123.71 -52.75 28.78
N SER A 453 124.52 -51.84 29.34
CA SER A 453 124.01 -50.61 29.97
C SER A 453 123.41 -49.63 28.94
N GLN A 454 124.00 -49.55 27.74
CA GLN A 454 123.50 -48.72 26.64
C GLN A 454 122.33 -49.39 25.94
N ASP A 455 122.34 -50.70 25.70
CA ASP A 455 121.22 -51.49 25.16
C ASP A 455 119.99 -51.40 26.07
N PHE A 456 120.17 -51.41 27.40
CA PHE A 456 119.07 -51.20 28.34
C PHE A 456 118.50 -49.77 28.26
N TYR A 457 119.36 -48.76 28.12
CA TYR A 457 118.94 -47.37 27.93
C TYR A 457 118.25 -47.16 26.56
N ILE A 458 118.80 -47.75 25.50
CA ILE A 458 118.23 -47.79 24.15
C ILE A 458 116.86 -48.46 24.20
N GLN A 459 116.72 -49.66 24.77
CA GLN A 459 115.40 -50.30 24.94
C GLN A 459 114.41 -49.45 25.74
N GLN A 460 114.87 -48.67 26.73
CA GLN A 460 114.00 -47.76 27.48
C GLN A 460 113.54 -46.56 26.61
N VAL A 461 114.44 -46.01 25.78
CA VAL A 461 114.15 -44.95 24.80
C VAL A 461 113.28 -45.49 23.66
N GLU A 462 113.52 -46.70 23.17
CA GLU A 462 112.74 -47.39 22.14
C GLU A 462 111.32 -47.68 22.62
N ARG A 463 111.14 -48.23 23.83
CA ARG A 463 109.80 -48.40 24.43
C ARG A 463 109.06 -47.08 24.60
N ARG A 464 109.78 -45.96 24.77
CA ARG A 464 109.21 -44.60 24.81
C ARG A 464 108.91 -44.06 23.41
N MET A 465 109.74 -44.39 22.42
CA MET A 465 109.58 -44.06 20.99
C MET A 465 108.45 -44.85 20.32
N SER A 466 108.31 -46.15 20.54
CA SER A 466 107.18 -46.95 20.03
C SER A 466 105.85 -46.44 20.58
N ARG A 467 105.77 -46.12 21.88
CA ARG A 467 104.61 -45.43 22.47
C ARG A 467 104.31 -44.08 21.81
N LEU A 468 105.35 -43.28 21.51
CA LEU A 468 105.19 -41.99 20.81
C LEU A 468 104.88 -42.13 19.30
N LYS A 469 105.24 -43.27 18.68
CA LYS A 469 104.92 -43.62 17.29
C LYS A 469 103.55 -44.30 17.13
N GLY A 470 102.86 -44.64 18.22
CA GLY A 470 101.55 -45.29 18.21
C GLY A 470 101.58 -46.84 18.24
N GLU A 471 102.75 -47.45 18.45
CA GLU A 471 102.88 -48.88 18.76
C GLU A 471 102.53 -49.12 20.24
N ILE A 472 101.22 -49.14 20.47
CA ILE A 472 100.56 -49.54 21.73
C ILE A 472 100.49 -51.08 21.78
N ASN A 473 100.43 -51.68 22.98
CA ASN A 473 100.20 -53.12 23.13
C ASN A 473 98.98 -53.57 22.31
N SER A 474 99.03 -54.76 21.70
CA SER A 474 97.96 -55.27 20.83
C SER A 474 96.60 -55.30 21.54
N GLU A 475 96.57 -55.69 22.82
CA GLU A 475 95.36 -55.71 23.65
C GLU A 475 94.81 -54.30 23.94
N GLU A 476 95.67 -53.33 24.28
CA GLU A 476 95.27 -51.94 24.51
C GLU A 476 94.79 -51.28 23.20
N LYS A 477 95.44 -51.57 22.07
CA LYS A 477 95.00 -51.13 20.75
C LYS A 477 93.64 -51.76 20.39
N GLN A 478 93.46 -53.07 20.58
CA GLN A 478 92.19 -53.74 20.33
C GLN A 478 91.08 -53.25 21.27
N ALA A 479 91.38 -52.94 22.54
CA ALA A 479 90.44 -52.35 23.47
C ALA A 479 90.01 -50.94 23.04
N LEU A 480 90.94 -50.10 22.56
CA LEU A 480 90.65 -48.78 22.03
C LEU A 480 89.91 -48.83 20.69
N GLU A 481 90.28 -49.74 19.78
CA GLU A 481 89.57 -49.96 18.51
C GLU A 481 88.15 -50.50 18.76
N ALA A 482 87.97 -51.43 19.70
CA ALA A 482 86.66 -51.88 20.17
C ALA A 482 85.86 -50.73 20.79
N LYS A 483 86.48 -49.86 21.60
CA LYS A 483 85.80 -48.68 22.17
C LYS A 483 85.44 -47.66 21.08
N ILE A 484 86.25 -47.49 20.05
CA ILE A 484 85.95 -46.64 18.89
C ILE A 484 84.81 -47.24 18.06
N VAL A 485 84.76 -48.56 17.86
CA VAL A 485 83.65 -49.25 17.17
C VAL A 485 82.36 -49.17 17.99
N GLU A 486 82.42 -49.36 19.30
CA GLU A 486 81.29 -49.24 20.21
C GLU A 486 80.75 -47.79 20.28
N LEU A 487 81.64 -46.80 20.37
CA LEU A 487 81.27 -45.38 20.32
C LEU A 487 80.71 -44.98 18.95
N LYS A 488 81.30 -45.43 17.83
CA LYS A 488 80.74 -45.23 16.48
C LYS A 488 79.36 -45.87 16.35
N LYS A 489 79.20 -47.12 16.77
CA LYS A 489 77.89 -47.79 16.80
C LYS A 489 76.88 -46.99 17.61
N SER A 490 77.25 -46.50 18.80
CA SER A 490 76.37 -45.63 19.60
C SER A 490 76.07 -44.29 18.92
N LEU A 491 77.01 -43.73 18.16
CA LEU A 491 76.83 -42.50 17.39
C LEU A 491 75.88 -42.71 16.20
N GLU A 492 76.03 -43.81 15.47
CA GLU A 492 75.14 -44.24 14.39
C GLU A 492 73.74 -44.56 14.92
N GLU A 493 73.62 -45.27 16.05
CA GLU A 493 72.34 -45.49 16.75
C GLU A 493 71.70 -44.17 17.17
N LYS A 494 72.48 -43.22 17.74
CA LYS A 494 71.95 -41.90 18.11
C LYS A 494 71.54 -41.08 16.89
N LYS A 495 72.31 -41.08 15.80
CA LYS A 495 71.92 -40.47 14.51
C LYS A 495 70.64 -41.10 13.96
N ALA A 496 70.47 -42.42 14.04
CA ALA A 496 69.26 -43.11 13.62
C ALA A 496 68.05 -42.71 14.48
N THR A 497 68.20 -42.65 15.81
CA THR A 497 67.12 -42.14 16.69
C THR A 497 66.83 -40.66 16.46
N PHE A 498 67.84 -39.85 16.13
CA PHE A 498 67.66 -38.44 15.77
C PHE A 498 66.89 -38.30 14.46
N GLY A 499 67.24 -39.03 13.41
CA GLY A 499 66.49 -39.02 12.13
C GLY A 499 65.06 -39.56 12.28
N LEU A 500 64.85 -40.55 13.15
CA LEU A 500 63.51 -41.02 13.51
C LEU A 500 62.72 -39.91 14.23
N LEU A 501 63.31 -39.25 15.22
CA LEU A 501 62.70 -38.11 15.90
C LEU A 501 62.44 -36.94 14.95
N GLU A 502 63.35 -36.64 14.01
CA GLU A 502 63.20 -35.55 13.04
C GLU A 502 62.07 -35.85 12.03
N THR A 503 61.93 -37.10 11.58
CA THR A 503 60.78 -37.52 10.75
C THR A 503 59.47 -37.55 11.54
N GLN A 504 59.49 -37.92 12.82
CA GLN A 504 58.33 -37.79 13.72
C GLN A 504 57.94 -36.33 13.95
N ILE A 505 58.90 -35.43 14.19
CA ILE A 505 58.68 -33.99 14.33
C ILE A 505 58.11 -33.41 13.02
N LYS A 506 58.63 -33.80 11.85
CA LYS A 506 58.09 -33.37 10.55
C LYS A 506 56.66 -33.87 10.30
N LYS A 507 56.34 -35.11 10.70
CA LYS A 507 54.95 -35.61 10.69
C LYS A 507 54.06 -34.79 11.62
N LEU A 508 54.42 -34.68 12.89
CA LEU A 508 53.68 -33.90 13.89
C LEU A 508 53.50 -32.43 13.47
N HIS A 509 54.48 -31.82 12.80
CA HIS A 509 54.36 -30.45 12.30
C HIS A 509 53.34 -30.33 11.14
N ASN A 510 53.32 -31.32 10.24
CA ASN A 510 52.30 -31.41 9.19
C ASN A 510 50.91 -31.68 9.78
N ASP A 511 50.80 -32.61 10.74
CA ASP A 511 49.55 -32.93 11.43
C ASP A 511 49.00 -31.70 12.17
N LEU A 512 49.87 -30.97 12.89
CA LEU A 512 49.53 -29.73 13.59
C LEU A 512 49.15 -28.60 12.60
N TYR A 513 49.77 -28.55 11.40
CA TYR A 513 49.33 -27.65 10.32
C TYR A 513 47.93 -28.03 9.81
N PHE A 514 47.65 -29.31 9.55
CA PHE A 514 46.32 -29.75 9.12
C PHE A 514 45.25 -29.53 10.20
N ILE A 515 45.57 -29.77 11.48
CA ILE A 515 44.69 -29.49 12.62
C ILE A 515 44.45 -27.99 12.79
N LYS A 516 45.47 -27.13 12.60
CA LYS A 516 45.27 -25.67 12.56
C LYS A 516 44.37 -25.25 11.39
N LYS A 517 44.53 -25.89 10.22
CA LYS A 517 43.74 -25.57 9.02
C LYS A 517 42.28 -26.03 9.14
N SER A 518 42.01 -27.19 9.75
CA SER A 518 40.64 -27.61 10.07
C SER A 518 40.05 -26.77 11.20
N ASN A 519 40.82 -26.44 12.25
CA ASN A 519 40.34 -25.57 13.32
C ASN A 519 40.05 -24.13 12.83
N SER A 520 40.79 -23.62 11.84
CA SER A 520 40.45 -22.36 11.15
C SER A 520 39.09 -22.48 10.48
N LYS A 521 38.89 -23.49 9.63
CA LYS A 521 37.58 -23.74 8.98
C LYS A 521 36.46 -23.87 10.00
N ASN A 522 36.67 -24.60 11.09
CA ASN A 522 35.67 -24.74 12.16
C ASN A 522 35.39 -23.41 12.88
N CYS A 523 36.35 -22.48 12.94
CA CYS A 523 36.12 -21.11 13.41
C CYS A 523 35.34 -20.28 12.38
N ASP A 524 35.68 -20.37 11.09
CA ASP A 524 34.98 -19.69 10.00
C ASP A 524 33.51 -20.17 9.90
N GLU A 525 33.30 -21.49 9.99
CA GLU A 525 31.99 -22.14 10.06
C GLU A 525 31.23 -21.73 11.32
N LYS A 526 31.86 -21.80 12.51
CA LYS A 526 31.26 -21.30 13.76
C LYS A 526 30.86 -19.84 13.66
N GLN A 527 31.68 -18.99 13.03
CA GLN A 527 31.41 -17.56 12.90
C GLN A 527 30.27 -17.29 11.91
N SER A 528 30.17 -18.07 10.81
CA SER A 528 29.00 -18.00 9.91
C SER A 528 27.71 -18.51 10.57
N LEU A 529 27.79 -19.54 11.42
CA LEU A 529 26.68 -20.00 12.25
C LEU A 529 26.31 -18.98 13.33
N MET A 530 27.28 -18.27 13.91
CA MET A 530 27.03 -17.17 14.86
C MET A 530 26.24 -16.05 14.18
N THR A 531 26.69 -15.57 13.02
CA THR A 531 25.94 -14.56 12.23
C THR A 531 24.56 -15.08 11.82
N LYS A 532 24.41 -16.39 11.55
CA LYS A 532 23.09 -16.97 11.23
C LYS A 532 22.16 -17.03 12.44
N ILE A 533 22.70 -17.26 13.64
CA ILE A 533 21.96 -17.16 14.90
C ILE A 533 21.55 -15.72 15.16
N ASP A 534 22.43 -14.74 14.94
CA ASP A 534 22.12 -13.32 15.11
C ASP A 534 21.06 -12.82 14.11
N GLU A 535 21.12 -13.25 12.84
CA GLU A 535 20.06 -13.04 11.85
C GLU A 535 18.72 -13.65 12.27
N LEU A 536 18.73 -14.88 12.79
CA LEU A 536 17.52 -15.56 13.26
C LEU A 536 16.95 -14.88 14.52
N ASN A 537 17.79 -14.42 15.44
CA ASN A 537 17.38 -13.65 16.60
C ASN A 537 16.72 -12.33 16.17
N LEU A 538 17.30 -11.58 15.23
CA LEU A 538 16.71 -10.37 14.67
C LEU A 538 15.37 -10.64 13.95
N PHE A 539 15.23 -11.78 13.29
CA PHE A 539 13.95 -12.21 12.69
C PHE A 539 12.91 -12.56 13.76
N ILE A 540 13.29 -13.28 14.82
CA ILE A 540 12.43 -13.60 15.97
C ILE A 540 11.96 -12.31 16.64
N ASP A 541 12.88 -11.42 17.01
CA ASP A 541 12.62 -10.09 17.58
C ASP A 541 11.61 -9.28 16.76
N ARG A 542 11.78 -9.30 15.43
CA ARG A 542 10.86 -8.62 14.50
C ARG A 542 9.49 -9.29 14.49
N SER A 543 9.44 -10.62 14.38
CA SER A 543 8.19 -11.37 14.38
C SER A 543 7.42 -11.22 15.69
N GLU A 544 8.11 -11.11 16.83
CA GLU A 544 7.49 -10.86 18.13
C GLU A 544 6.97 -9.41 18.23
N LYS A 545 7.69 -8.42 17.69
CA LYS A 545 7.19 -7.03 17.61
C LYS A 545 5.96 -6.93 16.71
N GLU A 546 5.90 -7.67 15.60
CA GLU A 546 4.72 -7.75 14.72
C GLU A 546 3.56 -8.55 15.36
N LEU A 547 3.86 -9.62 16.12
CA LEU A 547 2.90 -10.37 16.93
C LEU A 547 2.32 -9.52 18.07
N ASN A 548 3.13 -8.69 18.72
CA ASN A 548 2.67 -7.84 19.82
C ASN A 548 1.85 -6.64 19.30
N LYS A 549 2.16 -6.09 18.11
CA LYS A 549 1.28 -5.15 17.40
C LYS A 549 -0.07 -5.79 17.04
N THR A 550 -0.10 -7.02 16.51
CA THR A 550 -1.36 -7.69 16.16
C THR A 550 -2.16 -8.14 17.39
N LYS A 551 -1.52 -8.45 18.53
CA LYS A 551 -2.20 -8.60 19.83
C LYS A 551 -2.87 -7.30 20.28
N ALA A 552 -2.19 -6.16 20.18
CA ALA A 552 -2.76 -4.85 20.54
C ALA A 552 -3.96 -4.51 19.65
N LEU A 553 -3.81 -4.57 18.32
CA LEU A 553 -4.92 -4.35 17.38
C LEU A 553 -6.12 -5.29 17.64
N LYS A 554 -5.88 -6.54 18.07
CA LYS A 554 -6.95 -7.45 18.50
C LYS A 554 -7.63 -6.98 19.78
N GLN A 555 -6.89 -6.44 20.75
CA GLN A 555 -7.45 -5.89 21.99
C GLN A 555 -8.28 -4.64 21.69
N ASP A 556 -7.81 -3.76 20.82
CA ASP A 556 -8.53 -2.57 20.37
C ASP A 556 -9.85 -2.95 19.67
N LEU A 557 -9.79 -3.86 18.69
CA LEU A 557 -10.98 -4.41 18.02
C LEU A 557 -11.95 -5.12 18.97
N MET A 558 -11.45 -5.75 20.05
CA MET A 558 -12.30 -6.31 21.10
C MET A 558 -12.94 -5.23 21.99
N ILE A 559 -12.32 -4.07 22.17
CA ILE A 559 -12.93 -2.92 22.86
C ILE A 559 -14.01 -2.30 21.96
N GLU A 560 -13.75 -2.12 20.67
CA GLU A 560 -14.73 -1.65 19.67
C GLU A 560 -15.96 -2.58 19.56
N ASP A 561 -15.75 -3.90 19.47
CA ASP A 561 -16.83 -4.91 19.47
C ASP A 561 -17.68 -4.83 20.76
N ASN A 562 -17.05 -4.59 21.92
CA ASN A 562 -17.79 -4.40 23.18
C ASN A 562 -18.54 -3.06 23.22
N LEU A 563 -17.98 -1.97 22.68
CA LEU A 563 -18.67 -0.68 22.53
C LEU A 563 -19.89 -0.81 21.60
N LEU A 564 -19.72 -1.41 20.42
CA LEU A 564 -20.81 -1.68 19.49
C LEU A 564 -21.89 -2.58 20.11
N LYS A 565 -21.51 -3.58 20.93
CA LYS A 565 -22.47 -4.38 21.72
C LYS A 565 -23.22 -3.57 22.77
N LEU A 566 -22.62 -2.54 23.37
CA LEU A 566 -23.31 -1.61 24.27
C LEU A 566 -24.24 -0.67 23.52
N GLU A 567 -23.86 -0.18 22.35
CA GLU A 567 -24.73 0.62 21.48
C GLU A 567 -25.93 -0.19 20.94
N VAL A 568 -25.70 -1.44 20.54
CA VAL A 568 -26.76 -2.38 20.13
C VAL A 568 -27.70 -2.74 21.30
N LYS A 569 -27.20 -2.80 22.54
CA LYS A 569 -28.07 -2.91 23.73
C LYS A 569 -28.89 -1.65 23.95
N ARG A 570 -28.25 -0.47 23.99
CA ARG A 570 -28.92 0.82 24.21
C ARG A 570 -29.98 1.12 23.14
N THR A 571 -29.68 0.88 21.87
CA THR A 571 -30.64 1.06 20.77
C THR A 571 -31.79 0.06 20.83
N ARG A 572 -31.54 -1.18 21.27
CA ARG A 572 -32.58 -2.19 21.53
C ARG A 572 -33.45 -1.82 22.74
N GLU A 573 -32.88 -1.29 23.81
CA GLU A 573 -33.61 -0.79 24.98
C GLU A 573 -34.50 0.41 24.60
N MET A 574 -33.99 1.34 23.80
CA MET A 574 -34.77 2.45 23.21
C MET A 574 -35.88 1.96 22.26
N LEU A 575 -35.65 0.87 21.52
CA LEU A 575 -36.67 0.25 20.68
C LEU A 575 -37.76 -0.44 21.52
N HIS A 576 -37.38 -1.11 22.62
CA HIS A 576 -38.32 -1.73 23.54
C HIS A 576 -39.18 -0.69 24.27
N SER A 577 -38.61 0.40 24.78
CA SER A 577 -39.40 1.48 25.40
C SER A 577 -40.36 2.14 24.41
N LYS A 578 -39.95 2.34 23.15
CA LYS A 578 -40.85 2.82 22.09
C LYS A 578 -41.93 1.81 21.70
N ALA A 579 -41.63 0.50 21.72
CA ALA A 579 -42.64 -0.54 21.52
C ALA A 579 -43.65 -0.58 22.69
N GLU A 580 -43.20 -0.39 23.92
CA GLU A 580 -44.07 -0.28 25.10
C GLU A 580 -44.94 1.00 25.07
N GLU A 581 -44.38 2.14 24.67
CA GLU A 581 -45.13 3.37 24.43
C GLU A 581 -46.25 3.14 23.40
N VAL A 582 -45.92 2.60 22.22
CA VAL A 582 -46.89 2.29 21.15
C VAL A 582 -47.94 1.31 21.63
N LEU A 583 -47.55 0.23 22.33
CA LEU A 583 -48.48 -0.77 22.87
C LEU A 583 -49.38 -0.17 23.96
N SER A 584 -48.91 0.83 24.72
CA SER A 584 -49.74 1.59 25.66
C SER A 584 -50.73 2.53 24.96
N LEU A 585 -50.34 3.11 23.82
CA LEU A 585 -51.22 3.96 22.99
C LEU A 585 -52.27 3.12 22.26
N GLU A 586 -51.89 1.96 21.72
CA GLU A 586 -52.82 1.00 21.12
C GLU A 586 -53.85 0.52 22.15
N LYS A 587 -53.43 0.18 23.38
CA LYS A 587 -54.34 -0.15 24.49
C LYS A 587 -55.32 1.00 24.81
N ARG A 588 -54.83 2.24 24.94
CA ARG A 588 -55.71 3.41 25.17
C ARG A 588 -56.68 3.66 24.02
N LYS A 589 -56.23 3.51 22.77
CA LYS A 589 -57.04 3.63 21.55
C LYS A 589 -58.15 2.57 21.50
N GLN A 590 -57.84 1.31 21.82
CA GLN A 590 -58.84 0.24 21.93
C GLN A 590 -59.85 0.53 23.06
N GLN A 591 -59.38 0.93 24.25
CA GLN A 591 -60.26 1.33 25.36
C GLN A 591 -61.19 2.49 24.98
N LEU A 592 -60.70 3.49 24.24
CA LEU A 592 -61.50 4.60 23.73
C LEU A 592 -62.52 4.14 22.68
N TYR A 593 -62.15 3.22 21.76
CA TYR A 593 -63.12 2.66 20.81
C TYR A 593 -64.23 1.87 21.53
N THR A 594 -63.90 0.97 22.46
CA THR A 594 -64.91 0.24 23.24
C THR A 594 -65.83 1.18 24.00
N ALA A 595 -65.28 2.19 24.69
CA ALA A 595 -66.08 3.20 25.40
C ALA A 595 -66.95 4.05 24.45
N MET A 596 -66.49 4.33 23.22
CA MET A 596 -67.32 4.99 22.21
C MET A 596 -68.41 4.07 21.64
N GLU A 597 -68.13 2.79 21.41
CA GLU A 597 -69.11 1.79 20.97
C GLU A 597 -70.22 1.62 22.02
N GLU A 598 -69.85 1.41 23.29
CA GLU A 598 -70.75 1.41 24.45
C GLU A 598 -71.60 2.69 24.48
N ARG A 599 -70.97 3.87 24.36
CA ARG A 599 -71.67 5.16 24.33
C ARG A 599 -72.63 5.30 23.14
N THR A 600 -72.30 4.74 21.97
CA THR A 600 -73.24 4.71 20.85
C THR A 600 -74.41 3.76 21.08
N GLU A 601 -74.21 2.65 21.80
CA GLU A 601 -75.29 1.71 22.12
C GLU A 601 -76.21 2.25 23.21
N GLU A 602 -75.68 2.93 24.24
CA GLU A 602 -76.46 3.74 25.18
C GLU A 602 -77.36 4.73 24.41
N ILE A 603 -76.80 5.48 23.46
CA ILE A 603 -77.54 6.44 22.63
C ILE A 603 -78.56 5.74 21.72
N LYS A 604 -78.26 4.55 21.16
CA LYS A 604 -79.22 3.75 20.38
C LYS A 604 -80.39 3.29 21.24
N VAL A 605 -80.14 2.80 22.44
CA VAL A 605 -81.18 2.37 23.41
C VAL A 605 -82.04 3.56 23.85
N HIS A 606 -81.44 4.69 24.22
CA HIS A 606 -82.19 5.91 24.54
C HIS A 606 -83.01 6.43 23.35
N LYS A 607 -82.47 6.39 22.13
CA LYS A 607 -83.20 6.76 20.90
C LYS A 607 -84.35 5.81 20.59
N ALA A 608 -84.19 4.51 20.84
CA ALA A 608 -85.27 3.52 20.70
C ALA A 608 -86.37 3.72 21.75
N MET A 609 -86.01 4.03 23.00
CA MET A 609 -86.93 4.36 24.09
C MET A 609 -87.73 5.64 23.79
N LEU A 610 -87.07 6.69 23.29
CA LEU A 610 -87.75 7.91 22.85
C LEU A 610 -88.67 7.64 21.65
N ALA A 611 -88.26 6.78 20.71
CA ALA A 611 -89.10 6.39 19.57
C ALA A 611 -90.34 5.58 20.00
N SER A 612 -90.25 4.72 21.01
CA SER A 612 -91.43 4.03 21.57
C SER A 612 -92.33 4.98 22.37
N GLN A 613 -91.76 5.95 23.09
CA GLN A 613 -92.54 6.98 23.78
C GLN A 613 -93.28 7.90 22.80
N ILE A 614 -92.65 8.31 21.69
CA ILE A 614 -93.30 9.06 20.60
C ILE A 614 -94.46 8.25 20.00
N ARG A 615 -94.26 6.94 19.74
CA ARG A 615 -95.34 6.06 19.24
C ARG A 615 -96.51 5.95 20.22
N TYR A 616 -96.25 5.93 21.52
CA TYR A 616 -97.30 5.93 22.54
C TYR A 616 -98.10 7.23 22.52
N VAL A 617 -97.43 8.39 22.49
CA VAL A 617 -98.08 9.71 22.40
C VAL A 617 -98.81 9.91 21.05
N ASP A 618 -98.30 9.36 19.95
CA ASP A 618 -99.01 9.30 18.67
C ASP A 618 -100.29 8.47 18.78
N GLN A 619 -100.27 7.35 19.51
CA GLN A 619 -101.43 6.49 19.75
C GLN A 619 -102.46 7.16 20.68
N GLU A 620 -102.01 7.84 21.74
CA GLU A 620 -102.88 8.69 22.58
C GLU A 620 -103.53 9.81 21.76
N ARG A 621 -102.76 10.52 20.92
CA ARG A 621 -103.30 11.55 20.02
C ARG A 621 -104.31 10.97 19.03
N GLN A 622 -104.09 9.76 18.51
CA GLN A 622 -105.07 9.07 17.66
C GLN A 622 -106.35 8.73 18.43
N SER A 623 -106.25 8.25 19.68
CA SER A 623 -107.41 7.99 20.55
C SER A 623 -108.21 9.26 20.83
N ILE A 624 -107.53 10.34 21.24
CA ILE A 624 -108.15 11.64 21.51
C ILE A 624 -108.78 12.22 20.24
N SER A 625 -108.17 12.03 19.07
CA SER A 625 -108.73 12.45 17.78
C SER A 625 -109.99 11.63 17.41
N ALA A 626 -110.00 10.32 17.67
CA ALA A 626 -111.17 9.48 17.47
C ALA A 626 -112.32 9.87 18.42
N GLU A 627 -112.02 10.11 19.70
CA GLU A 627 -112.99 10.66 20.66
C GLU A 627 -113.51 12.03 20.22
N TYR A 628 -112.63 12.94 19.77
CA TYR A 628 -113.02 14.25 19.25
C TYR A 628 -113.98 14.14 18.06
N HIS A 629 -113.71 13.26 17.09
CA HIS A 629 -114.63 13.00 15.98
C HIS A 629 -115.95 12.35 16.44
N GLU A 630 -115.94 11.52 17.48
CA GLU A 630 -117.16 10.95 18.07
C GLU A 630 -118.01 12.03 18.78
N ARG A 631 -117.35 12.99 19.47
CA ARG A 631 -117.99 14.19 20.03
C ARG A 631 -118.52 15.11 18.94
N LEU A 632 -117.79 15.31 17.84
CA LEU A 632 -118.23 16.08 16.68
C LEU A 632 -119.49 15.44 16.07
N SER A 633 -119.49 14.12 15.86
CA SER A 633 -120.66 13.37 15.39
C SER A 633 -121.86 13.49 16.34
N LYS A 634 -121.64 13.52 17.67
CA LYS A 634 -122.69 13.80 18.66
C LYS A 634 -123.21 15.23 18.57
N ILE A 635 -122.34 16.21 18.33
CA ILE A 635 -122.74 17.62 18.10
C ILE A 635 -123.56 17.75 16.82
N ASP A 636 -123.15 17.15 15.70
CA ASP A 636 -123.90 17.25 14.44
C ASP A 636 -125.25 16.50 14.52
N LYS A 637 -125.32 15.36 15.23
CA LYS A 637 -126.60 14.72 15.59
C LYS A 637 -127.52 15.63 16.42
N LEU A 638 -126.96 16.50 17.26
CA LEU A 638 -127.72 17.50 18.02
C LEU A 638 -128.11 18.71 17.16
N LYS A 639 -127.23 19.20 16.26
CA LYS A 639 -127.55 20.26 15.29
C LYS A 639 -128.72 19.82 14.39
N ASN A 640 -128.62 18.66 13.75
CA ASN A 640 -129.67 18.14 12.87
C ASN A 640 -131.01 17.99 13.63
N ARG A 641 -130.96 17.59 14.91
CA ARG A 641 -132.14 17.52 15.78
C ARG A 641 -132.69 18.91 16.13
N TYR A 642 -131.84 19.92 16.25
CA TYR A 642 -132.23 21.32 16.51
C TYR A 642 -132.77 22.00 15.24
N GLU A 643 -132.20 21.73 14.06
CA GLU A 643 -132.73 22.16 12.77
C GLU A 643 -134.12 21.57 12.52
N ILE A 644 -134.30 20.25 12.73
CA ILE A 644 -135.60 19.59 12.65
C ILE A 644 -136.60 20.23 13.63
N LEU A 645 -136.19 20.55 14.87
CA LEU A 645 -137.05 21.23 15.84
C LEU A 645 -137.41 22.66 15.41
N THR A 646 -136.47 23.40 14.82
CA THR A 646 -136.65 24.78 14.38
C THR A 646 -137.58 24.86 13.16
N VAL A 647 -137.43 23.92 12.21
CA VAL A 647 -138.32 23.77 11.04
C VAL A 647 -139.73 23.34 11.44
N VAL A 648 -139.89 22.60 12.54
CA VAL A 648 -141.21 22.17 13.06
C VAL A 648 -141.90 23.23 13.95
N MET A 649 -141.17 24.24 14.44
CA MET A 649 -141.68 25.29 15.35
C MET A 649 -141.91 26.66 14.68
N MET A 650 -141.76 26.76 13.35
CA MET A 650 -141.91 28.01 12.58
C MET A 650 -142.99 27.88 11.49
N PRO A 651 -144.17 28.50 11.64
CA PRO A 651 -145.08 28.78 10.54
C PRO A 651 -144.46 29.73 9.50
N PRO A 652 -144.95 29.75 8.24
CA PRO A 652 -144.30 30.47 7.15
C PRO A 652 -144.73 31.94 7.08
N GLU A 653 -143.87 32.86 7.51
CA GLU A 653 -144.07 34.29 7.28
C GLU A 653 -143.33 34.79 6.03
N GLY A 654 -144.11 35.30 5.08
CA GLY A 654 -143.64 35.87 3.82
C GLY A 654 -144.53 37.00 3.28
N GLU A 655 -145.46 37.52 4.08
CA GLU A 655 -146.20 38.78 3.87
C GLU A 655 -146.82 39.22 5.21
N GLU A 656 -146.98 40.53 5.43
CA GLU A 656 -147.13 41.15 6.77
C GLU A 656 -148.43 40.80 7.54
N GLU A 657 -148.33 40.53 8.84
CA GLU A 657 -149.49 40.43 9.75
C GLU A 657 -150.37 41.70 9.72
N LYS A 658 -151.59 41.60 9.21
CA LYS A 658 -152.69 42.56 9.43
C LYS A 658 -153.96 41.84 9.82
N THR A 659 -154.32 41.94 11.10
CA THR A 659 -155.44 41.19 11.68
C THR A 659 -156.78 41.57 11.06
N GLN A 660 -157.67 40.59 10.91
CA GLN A 660 -158.85 40.61 10.04
C GLN A 660 -159.89 41.74 10.30
N ALA A 661 -159.84 42.41 11.45
CA ALA A 661 -160.68 43.58 11.74
C ALA A 661 -160.31 44.83 10.90
N TYR A 662 -159.05 44.96 10.50
CA TYR A 662 -158.52 46.14 9.80
C TYR A 662 -159.22 46.40 8.44
N TYR A 663 -159.45 45.33 7.68
CA TYR A 663 -159.96 45.42 6.30
C TYR A 663 -161.44 45.81 6.22
N VAL A 664 -162.26 45.45 7.22
CA VAL A 664 -163.69 45.79 7.25
C VAL A 664 -163.90 47.26 7.61
N ILE A 665 -163.14 47.79 8.57
CA ILE A 665 -163.26 49.18 9.03
C ILE A 665 -162.75 50.15 7.95
N LYS A 666 -161.61 49.85 7.33
CA LYS A 666 -161.00 50.71 6.30
C LYS A 666 -161.88 50.89 5.05
N ALA A 667 -162.63 49.85 4.67
CA ALA A 667 -163.55 49.91 3.53
C ALA A 667 -164.79 50.78 3.77
N ALA A 668 -165.17 51.02 5.03
CA ALA A 668 -166.32 51.85 5.38
C ALA A 668 -165.96 53.35 5.41
N GLN A 669 -164.88 53.72 6.10
CA GLN A 669 -164.52 55.13 6.35
C GLN A 669 -164.18 55.90 5.05
N GLN A 670 -163.38 55.28 4.16
CA GLN A 670 -162.93 55.92 2.91
C GLN A 670 -164.07 56.25 1.92
N LYS A 671 -165.30 55.77 2.17
CA LYS A 671 -166.46 56.07 1.32
C LYS A 671 -167.24 57.32 1.77
N GLU A 672 -167.12 57.73 3.04
CA GLU A 672 -167.92 58.84 3.60
C GLU A 672 -167.12 60.16 3.71
N GLU A 673 -165.80 60.08 3.82
CA GLU A 673 -164.91 61.25 3.91
C GLU A 673 -164.82 61.99 2.56
N LEU A 674 -164.60 61.26 1.46
CA LEU A 674 -164.51 61.82 0.10
C LEU A 674 -165.78 62.54 -0.37
N GLN A 675 -166.93 62.36 0.28
CA GLN A 675 -168.16 63.05 -0.04
C GLN A 675 -168.41 64.31 0.82
N ARG A 676 -167.73 64.47 1.97
CA ARG A 676 -167.83 65.69 2.81
C ARG A 676 -166.82 66.79 2.47
N GLU A 677 -165.76 66.46 1.76
CA GLU A 677 -164.75 67.45 1.35
C GLU A 677 -165.17 68.31 0.16
N GLY A 678 -166.08 67.82 -0.70
CA GLY A 678 -166.65 68.57 -1.83
C GLY A 678 -167.48 69.78 -1.37
N ASP A 679 -168.57 69.53 -0.64
CA ASP A 679 -169.54 70.54 -0.18
C ASP A 679 -168.89 71.71 0.62
N ASN A 680 -167.72 71.47 1.22
CA ASN A 680 -167.01 72.43 2.07
C ASN A 680 -166.16 73.47 1.30
N LEU A 681 -165.91 73.26 0.00
CA LEU A 681 -165.11 74.18 -0.82
C LEU A 681 -165.98 75.26 -1.47
N ASP A 682 -167.12 74.89 -2.05
CA ASP A 682 -168.05 75.83 -2.71
C ASP A 682 -168.63 76.87 -1.73
N ALA A 683 -168.80 76.49 -0.46
CA ALA A 683 -169.27 77.38 0.60
C ALA A 683 -168.29 78.52 0.95
N LYS A 684 -166.99 78.39 0.64
CA LYS A 684 -165.97 79.40 0.97
C LYS A 684 -165.83 80.48 -0.11
N ILE A 685 -166.03 80.14 -1.37
CA ILE A 685 -165.87 81.07 -2.51
C ILE A 685 -166.86 82.24 -2.39
N ASN A 686 -168.13 81.94 -2.12
CA ASN A 686 -169.24 82.91 -1.99
C ASN A 686 -169.11 83.94 -0.84
N LYS A 687 -168.10 83.83 0.04
CA LYS A 687 -167.84 84.82 1.10
C LYS A 687 -166.82 85.89 0.70
N ALA A 688 -165.72 85.50 0.06
CA ALA A 688 -164.59 86.38 -0.22
C ALA A 688 -164.97 87.59 -1.11
N GLU A 689 -165.88 87.37 -2.08
CA GLU A 689 -166.32 88.41 -3.03
C GLU A 689 -167.00 89.62 -2.37
N LYS A 690 -167.57 89.46 -1.17
CA LYS A 690 -168.31 90.52 -0.48
C LYS A 690 -167.45 91.44 0.39
N GLU A 691 -166.25 90.99 0.78
CA GLU A 691 -165.36 91.75 1.67
C GLU A 691 -164.53 92.80 0.90
N ILE A 692 -164.24 92.54 -0.39
CA ILE A 692 -163.41 93.40 -1.26
C ILE A 692 -164.02 94.81 -1.40
N PHE A 693 -165.35 94.92 -1.56
CA PHE A 693 -166.03 96.19 -1.83
C PHE A 693 -166.00 97.19 -0.64
N ALA A 694 -165.75 96.71 0.58
CA ALA A 694 -165.76 97.57 1.79
C ALA A 694 -164.42 98.30 2.02
N LEU A 695 -163.30 97.77 1.53
CA LEU A 695 -161.95 98.26 1.84
C LEU A 695 -161.53 99.50 1.04
N GLU A 696 -162.13 99.75 -0.12
CA GLU A 696 -161.69 100.82 -1.03
C GLU A 696 -161.94 102.23 -0.46
N ASN A 697 -163.08 102.43 0.20
CA ASN A 697 -163.49 103.75 0.72
C ASN A 697 -162.63 104.29 1.88
N THR A 698 -162.09 103.43 2.75
CA THR A 698 -161.32 103.89 3.93
C THR A 698 -159.90 104.35 3.57
N LEU A 699 -159.35 103.83 2.47
CA LEU A 699 -157.98 104.08 2.02
C LEU A 699 -157.79 105.55 1.56
N GLN A 700 -158.85 106.22 1.11
CA GLN A 700 -158.77 107.54 0.49
C GLN A 700 -158.63 108.69 1.51
N VAL A 701 -159.22 108.58 2.70
CA VAL A 701 -159.03 109.58 3.78
C VAL A 701 -157.61 109.51 4.36
N LEU A 702 -157.10 108.29 4.58
CA LEU A 702 -155.79 108.07 5.18
C LEU A 702 -154.64 108.64 4.33
N LYS A 703 -154.79 108.67 3.00
CA LYS A 703 -153.78 109.21 2.06
C LYS A 703 -153.45 110.68 2.29
N ASN A 704 -154.43 111.53 2.66
CA ASN A 704 -154.20 112.97 2.74
C ASN A 704 -153.38 113.37 3.99
N CYS A 705 -153.77 112.93 5.18
CA CYS A 705 -153.00 113.24 6.40
C CYS A 705 -151.57 112.65 6.35
N ASN A 706 -151.42 111.46 5.75
CA ASN A 706 -150.14 110.79 5.59
C ASN A 706 -149.21 111.49 4.57
N ASN A 707 -149.76 112.28 3.63
CA ASN A 707 -148.97 113.06 2.68
C ASN A 707 -148.26 114.26 3.35
N ASN A 708 -148.97 115.08 4.14
CA ASN A 708 -148.33 116.20 4.84
C ASN A 708 -147.26 115.71 5.82
N TYR A 709 -147.56 114.66 6.60
CA TYR A 709 -146.58 114.05 7.52
C TYR A 709 -145.39 113.38 6.79
N LYS A 710 -145.49 113.12 5.48
CA LYS A 710 -144.37 112.63 4.66
C LYS A 710 -143.59 113.75 3.96
N GLN A 711 -144.13 114.97 3.86
CA GLN A 711 -143.39 116.10 3.30
C GLN A 711 -142.28 116.56 4.27
N SER A 712 -142.56 116.62 5.57
CA SER A 712 -141.58 116.98 6.61
C SER A 712 -140.42 115.98 6.79
N PHE A 713 -140.53 114.77 6.25
CA PHE A 713 -139.50 113.72 6.37
C PHE A 713 -138.87 113.30 5.02
N LYS A 714 -139.03 114.09 3.95
CA LYS A 714 -138.39 113.82 2.66
C LYS A 714 -136.91 114.22 2.65
N LYS A 715 -136.04 113.21 2.71
CA LYS A 715 -134.59 113.38 2.47
C LYS A 715 -134.29 113.53 0.97
N VAL A 716 -133.23 114.28 0.66
CA VAL A 716 -132.88 114.83 -0.67
C VAL A 716 -132.83 113.79 -1.80
N THR A 717 -133.37 114.16 -2.97
CA THR A 717 -133.37 113.39 -4.22
C THR A 717 -132.26 113.81 -5.21
N PRO A 718 -131.91 113.00 -6.24
CA PRO A 718 -130.67 113.15 -7.04
C PRO A 718 -130.59 114.34 -8.03
N SER A 719 -130.95 115.54 -7.61
CA SER A 719 -130.85 116.79 -8.38
C SER A 719 -130.59 117.98 -7.44
N SER A 720 -129.62 117.81 -6.53
CA SER A 720 -129.27 118.77 -5.48
C SER A 720 -127.82 118.60 -5.07
N ASP A 721 -127.16 119.72 -4.81
CA ASP A 721 -125.70 119.91 -4.83
C ASP A 721 -124.93 119.02 -3.82
N GLU A 722 -125.59 118.58 -2.74
CA GLU A 722 -125.00 117.65 -1.75
C GLU A 722 -124.57 116.29 -2.35
N TYR A 723 -125.18 115.87 -3.47
CA TYR A 723 -124.87 114.57 -4.09
C TYR A 723 -123.54 114.55 -4.84
N GLU A 724 -123.14 115.67 -5.48
CA GLU A 724 -121.85 115.75 -6.20
C GLU A 724 -120.68 115.71 -5.21
N LEU A 725 -120.82 116.40 -4.09
CA LEU A 725 -119.82 116.47 -3.02
C LEU A 725 -119.58 115.08 -2.38
N LYS A 726 -120.61 114.21 -2.35
CA LYS A 726 -120.48 112.80 -1.94
C LYS A 726 -119.67 111.96 -2.92
N ILE A 727 -119.83 112.15 -4.23
CA ILE A 727 -119.07 111.40 -5.25
C ILE A 727 -117.57 111.74 -5.14
N GLN A 728 -117.23 113.02 -5.04
CA GLN A 728 -115.84 113.48 -4.91
C GLN A 728 -115.12 112.85 -3.70
N LEU A 729 -115.81 112.69 -2.56
CA LEU A 729 -115.26 112.04 -1.36
C LEU A 729 -115.07 110.52 -1.51
N GLU A 730 -115.97 109.82 -2.22
CA GLU A 730 -115.78 108.40 -2.52
C GLU A 730 -114.62 108.16 -3.52
N GLU A 731 -114.41 109.10 -4.45
CA GLU A 731 -113.33 109.04 -5.44
C GLU A 731 -111.95 109.25 -4.81
N GLN A 732 -111.81 110.27 -3.93
CA GLN A 732 -110.59 110.52 -3.16
C GLN A 732 -110.18 109.31 -2.32
N LYS A 733 -111.15 108.58 -1.74
CA LYS A 733 -110.86 107.35 -0.98
C LYS A 733 -110.21 106.28 -1.84
N ARG A 734 -110.72 106.01 -3.06
CA ARG A 734 -110.16 104.99 -3.97
C ARG A 734 -108.71 105.28 -4.32
N ALA A 735 -108.38 106.54 -4.63
CA ALA A 735 -107.04 106.97 -4.96
C ALA A 735 -106.01 106.77 -3.81
N VAL A 736 -106.46 106.75 -2.55
CA VAL A 736 -105.60 106.43 -1.39
C VAL A 736 -105.40 104.91 -1.25
N ASP A 737 -106.49 104.12 -1.38
CA ASP A 737 -106.42 102.65 -1.32
C ASP A 737 -105.50 102.07 -2.41
N GLU A 738 -105.49 102.65 -3.61
CA GLU A 738 -104.61 102.22 -4.71
C GLU A 738 -103.14 102.56 -4.47
N LYS A 739 -102.83 103.77 -3.96
CA LYS A 739 -101.47 104.17 -3.57
C LYS A 739 -100.91 103.27 -2.45
N TYR A 740 -101.76 102.81 -1.53
CA TYR A 740 -101.37 101.83 -0.50
C TYR A 740 -101.05 100.46 -1.11
N ARG A 741 -101.90 99.95 -2.02
CA ARG A 741 -101.66 98.68 -2.74
C ARG A 741 -100.43 98.70 -3.66
N TYR A 742 -100.05 99.87 -4.17
CA TYR A 742 -98.83 100.03 -4.96
C TYR A 742 -97.58 99.87 -4.08
N LYS A 743 -97.52 100.55 -2.92
CA LYS A 743 -96.39 100.39 -1.98
C LYS A 743 -96.28 98.97 -1.40
N GLN A 744 -97.40 98.27 -1.20
CA GLN A 744 -97.41 96.84 -0.84
C GLN A 744 -96.97 95.88 -1.97
N ARG A 745 -96.69 96.37 -3.18
CA ARG A 745 -96.09 95.60 -4.28
C ARG A 745 -94.58 95.81 -4.33
N GLN A 746 -94.13 97.06 -4.35
CA GLN A 746 -92.71 97.42 -4.29
C GLN A 746 -91.97 96.78 -3.10
N ILE A 747 -92.61 96.68 -1.92
CA ILE A 747 -92.01 96.03 -0.74
C ILE A 747 -91.81 94.52 -0.94
N ARG A 748 -92.63 93.85 -1.77
CA ARG A 748 -92.46 92.43 -2.10
C ARG A 748 -91.42 92.20 -3.17
N GLU A 749 -91.46 93.00 -4.24
CA GLU A 749 -90.46 92.97 -5.32
C GLU A 749 -89.04 93.15 -4.73
N LEU A 750 -88.84 94.17 -3.88
CA LEU A 750 -87.57 94.39 -3.17
C LEU A 750 -87.21 93.28 -2.15
N GLN A 751 -88.17 92.53 -1.63
CA GLN A 751 -87.90 91.37 -0.75
C GLN A 751 -87.47 90.13 -1.56
N GLU A 752 -88.04 89.93 -2.74
CA GLU A 752 -87.71 88.84 -3.66
C GLU A 752 -86.32 89.08 -4.30
N ASP A 753 -86.02 90.31 -4.74
CA ASP A 753 -84.69 90.72 -5.21
C ASP A 753 -83.59 90.45 -4.17
N ILE A 754 -83.84 90.79 -2.90
CA ILE A 754 -82.90 90.57 -1.79
C ILE A 754 -82.68 89.07 -1.50
N GLN A 755 -83.65 88.20 -1.80
CA GLN A 755 -83.48 86.75 -1.67
C GLN A 755 -82.69 86.17 -2.85
N CYS A 756 -83.00 86.56 -4.09
CA CYS A 756 -82.24 86.18 -5.28
C CYS A 756 -80.77 86.59 -5.15
N ALA A 757 -80.49 87.85 -4.77
CA ALA A 757 -79.13 88.36 -4.60
C ALA A 757 -78.33 87.70 -3.45
N LYS A 758 -78.99 86.99 -2.52
CA LYS A 758 -78.32 86.15 -1.51
C LYS A 758 -77.96 84.78 -2.06
N LEU A 759 -78.90 84.09 -2.71
CA LEU A 759 -78.68 82.77 -3.31
C LEU A 759 -77.53 82.80 -4.34
N THR A 760 -77.46 83.84 -5.18
CA THR A 760 -76.33 84.02 -6.13
C THR A 760 -74.98 84.20 -5.42
N LYS A 761 -74.95 84.82 -4.23
CA LYS A 761 -73.72 84.96 -3.44
C LYS A 761 -73.30 83.65 -2.76
N GLU A 762 -74.25 82.85 -2.28
CA GLU A 762 -73.96 81.52 -1.71
C GLU A 762 -73.41 80.56 -2.77
N ILE A 763 -73.98 80.56 -3.99
CA ILE A 763 -73.48 79.75 -5.11
C ILE A 763 -72.04 80.14 -5.49
N ARG A 764 -71.72 81.45 -5.54
CA ARG A 764 -70.35 81.94 -5.80
C ARG A 764 -69.36 81.54 -4.69
N LEU A 765 -69.78 81.60 -3.41
CA LEU A 765 -68.96 81.16 -2.28
C LEU A 765 -68.68 79.65 -2.29
N LEU A 766 -69.64 78.83 -2.73
CA LEU A 766 -69.48 77.38 -2.81
C LEU A 766 -68.66 76.90 -4.03
N LYS A 767 -68.69 77.61 -5.16
CA LYS A 767 -67.97 77.24 -6.39
C LYS A 767 -66.54 77.83 -6.50
N GLY A 768 -66.20 78.86 -5.73
CA GLY A 768 -64.82 79.33 -5.56
C GLY A 768 -64.20 80.09 -6.75
N THR A 769 -64.98 80.45 -7.77
CA THR A 769 -64.53 81.23 -8.94
C THR A 769 -64.89 82.72 -8.83
N LYS A 770 -64.13 83.59 -9.51
CA LYS A 770 -64.39 85.05 -9.55
C LYS A 770 -65.10 85.54 -10.82
N ASP A 771 -65.07 84.74 -11.88
CA ASP A 771 -65.66 85.06 -13.18
C ASP A 771 -67.06 84.43 -13.33
N GLU A 772 -67.90 85.01 -14.20
CA GLU A 772 -69.31 84.67 -14.34
C GLU A 772 -69.52 83.23 -14.85
N THR A 773 -70.47 82.50 -14.26
CA THR A 773 -70.78 81.12 -14.71
C THR A 773 -71.78 81.11 -15.88
N LEU A 774 -71.80 80.02 -16.65
CA LEU A 774 -72.77 79.81 -17.73
C LEU A 774 -74.24 79.85 -17.23
N GLU A 775 -74.46 79.54 -15.95
CA GLU A 775 -75.77 79.62 -15.30
C GLU A 775 -76.22 81.09 -15.14
N GLU A 776 -75.29 82.00 -14.85
CA GLU A 776 -75.56 83.44 -14.74
C GLU A 776 -75.82 84.08 -16.12
N GLN A 777 -75.23 83.55 -17.19
CA GLN A 777 -75.52 83.98 -18.56
C GLN A 777 -76.93 83.59 -19.01
N ASP A 778 -77.43 82.39 -18.66
CA ASP A 778 -78.82 82.00 -18.98
C ASP A 778 -79.86 82.76 -18.16
N ILE A 779 -79.52 83.17 -16.92
CA ILE A 779 -80.35 84.08 -16.12
C ILE A 779 -80.45 85.46 -16.79
N LYS A 780 -79.32 86.08 -17.16
CA LYS A 780 -79.32 87.37 -17.89
C LYS A 780 -80.08 87.27 -19.22
N LEU A 781 -79.98 86.14 -19.94
CA LEU A 781 -80.70 85.90 -21.19
C LEU A 781 -82.23 85.75 -20.98
N ARG A 782 -82.66 85.33 -19.79
CA ARG A 782 -84.06 85.30 -19.36
C ARG A 782 -84.57 86.68 -18.98
N GLU A 783 -83.78 87.46 -18.24
CA GLU A 783 -84.06 88.86 -17.92
C GLU A 783 -84.22 89.70 -19.19
N VAL A 784 -83.33 89.56 -20.17
CA VAL A 784 -83.42 90.25 -21.48
C VAL A 784 -84.67 89.85 -22.27
N LYS A 785 -85.12 88.59 -22.18
CA LYS A 785 -86.40 88.15 -22.79
C LYS A 785 -87.63 88.70 -22.07
N GLN A 786 -87.56 88.89 -20.75
CA GLN A 786 -88.62 89.57 -20.00
C GLN A 786 -88.63 91.08 -20.31
N PHE A 787 -87.45 91.70 -20.47
CA PHE A 787 -87.32 93.10 -20.86
C PHE A 787 -87.89 93.38 -22.26
N HIS A 788 -87.62 92.51 -23.24
CA HIS A 788 -88.28 92.58 -24.56
C HIS A 788 -89.80 92.55 -24.42
N LYS A 789 -90.33 91.60 -23.62
CA LYS A 789 -91.78 91.46 -23.46
C LYS A 789 -92.45 92.68 -22.80
N VAL A 790 -91.76 93.34 -21.86
CA VAL A 790 -92.23 94.60 -21.25
C VAL A 790 -92.15 95.76 -22.26
N ILE A 791 -91.15 95.77 -23.15
CA ILE A 791 -91.08 96.74 -24.25
C ILE A 791 -92.21 96.50 -25.26
N ASP A 792 -92.53 95.24 -25.59
CA ASP A 792 -93.67 94.89 -26.46
C ASP A 792 -95.01 95.33 -25.85
N GLU A 793 -95.21 95.14 -24.53
CA GLU A 793 -96.40 95.64 -23.81
C GLU A 793 -96.44 97.18 -23.77
N MET A 794 -95.32 97.87 -23.51
CA MET A 794 -95.26 99.34 -23.56
C MET A 794 -95.51 99.91 -24.97
N ILE A 795 -95.07 99.23 -26.03
CA ILE A 795 -95.35 99.64 -27.41
C ILE A 795 -96.85 99.44 -27.73
N ALA A 796 -97.49 98.39 -27.22
CA ALA A 796 -98.93 98.19 -27.34
C ALA A 796 -99.73 99.28 -26.60
N ASP A 797 -99.37 99.60 -25.35
CA ASP A 797 -100.04 100.64 -24.56
C ASP A 797 -99.92 102.03 -25.22
N VAL A 798 -98.73 102.38 -25.75
CA VAL A 798 -98.52 103.64 -26.50
C VAL A 798 -99.32 103.68 -27.82
N ILE A 799 -99.57 102.52 -28.44
CA ILE A 799 -100.44 102.40 -29.61
C ILE A 799 -101.92 102.57 -29.25
N GLU A 800 -102.39 102.08 -28.09
CA GLU A 800 -103.76 102.30 -27.63
C GLU A 800 -104.01 103.76 -27.17
N GLU A 801 -103.04 104.42 -26.53
CA GLU A 801 -103.22 105.81 -26.08
C GLU A 801 -103.05 106.88 -27.19
N ASN A 802 -102.30 106.61 -28.28
CA ASN A 802 -101.96 107.62 -29.29
C ASN A 802 -102.08 107.13 -30.74
N ALA A 803 -103.29 107.24 -31.31
CA ALA A 803 -103.61 106.78 -32.67
C ALA A 803 -102.76 107.40 -33.80
N GLU A 804 -102.27 108.63 -33.65
CA GLU A 804 -101.37 109.26 -34.64
C GLU A 804 -99.96 108.62 -34.64
N ILE A 805 -99.50 108.15 -33.47
CA ILE A 805 -98.20 107.49 -33.31
C ILE A 805 -98.24 106.08 -33.91
N HIS A 806 -99.39 105.39 -33.85
CA HIS A 806 -99.58 104.08 -34.49
C HIS A 806 -99.23 104.10 -35.99
N LEU A 807 -99.71 105.11 -36.73
CA LEU A 807 -99.45 105.23 -38.17
C LEU A 807 -97.96 105.49 -38.49
N ILE A 808 -97.28 106.23 -37.62
CA ILE A 808 -95.85 106.53 -37.72
C ILE A 808 -95.00 105.28 -37.40
N LEU A 809 -95.31 104.56 -36.32
CA LEU A 809 -94.63 103.31 -35.98
C LEU A 809 -94.86 102.24 -37.05
N GLN A 810 -96.08 102.11 -37.58
CA GLN A 810 -96.40 101.16 -38.65
C GLN A 810 -95.59 101.42 -39.92
N THR A 811 -95.37 102.69 -40.30
CA THR A 811 -94.52 103.03 -41.46
C THR A 811 -93.03 102.80 -41.19
N TYR A 812 -92.51 103.11 -40.00
CA TYR A 812 -91.11 102.83 -39.66
C TYR A 812 -90.81 101.33 -39.52
N PHE A 813 -91.72 100.51 -38.99
CA PHE A 813 -91.54 99.05 -38.91
C PHE A 813 -91.58 98.40 -40.29
N GLN A 814 -92.51 98.80 -41.16
CA GLN A 814 -92.56 98.31 -42.55
C GLN A 814 -91.32 98.69 -43.36
N GLN A 815 -90.72 99.88 -43.15
CA GLN A 815 -89.46 100.26 -43.80
C GLN A 815 -88.25 99.40 -43.38
N ASN A 816 -88.31 98.76 -42.20
CA ASN A 816 -87.22 97.94 -41.67
C ASN A 816 -87.50 96.42 -41.72
N GLY A 817 -88.62 96.01 -42.33
CA GLY A 817 -88.94 94.59 -42.57
C GLY A 817 -89.37 93.80 -41.32
N LEU A 818 -89.97 94.46 -40.34
CA LEU A 818 -90.46 93.84 -39.09
C LEU A 818 -91.98 94.08 -38.93
N GLU A 819 -92.68 93.10 -38.36
CA GLU A 819 -94.13 93.17 -38.11
C GLU A 819 -94.44 93.82 -36.74
N LEU A 820 -95.65 94.37 -36.60
CA LEU A 820 -96.10 95.10 -35.40
C LEU A 820 -96.81 94.14 -34.41
N PRO A 821 -96.54 94.18 -33.09
CA PRO A 821 -97.21 93.31 -32.11
C PRO A 821 -98.73 93.53 -32.04
N THR A 822 -99.50 92.45 -31.83
CA THR A 822 -100.98 92.48 -31.78
C THR A 822 -101.51 91.86 -30.48
N ALA A 823 -102.38 92.55 -29.74
CA ALA A 823 -102.91 92.08 -28.46
C ALA A 823 -104.06 91.06 -28.59
N GLY A 824 -103.89 89.86 -28.01
CA GLY A 824 -104.81 88.71 -28.16
C GLY A 824 -105.77 88.46 -26.99
N THR A 825 -106.89 89.18 -26.98
CA THR A 825 -108.24 88.85 -26.40
C THR A 825 -108.41 87.85 -25.23
N LYS A 826 -109.15 88.30 -24.19
CA LYS A 826 -109.60 87.50 -23.02
C LYS A 826 -111.06 87.01 -23.14
N GLY A 827 -111.35 85.76 -22.76
CA GLY A 827 -112.71 85.29 -22.43
C GLY A 827 -112.84 83.76 -22.25
N ARG A 828 -113.86 83.21 -21.57
CA ARG A 828 -114.80 83.80 -20.58
C ARG A 828 -115.56 82.67 -19.82
N ARG A 829 -115.48 82.60 -18.48
CA ARG A 829 -116.28 81.73 -17.56
C ARG A 829 -116.03 80.20 -17.69
N HIS A 830 -116.43 79.31 -16.77
CA HIS A 830 -117.23 79.40 -15.52
C HIS A 830 -116.51 78.77 -14.30
N SER A 831 -117.14 78.81 -13.12
CA SER A 831 -116.53 78.52 -11.81
C SER A 831 -117.29 77.50 -10.95
N SER A 832 -116.56 76.65 -10.22
CA SER A 832 -116.82 76.26 -8.81
C SER A 832 -115.49 75.71 -8.23
N ARG A 833 -114.97 76.07 -7.05
CA ARG A 833 -115.46 76.44 -5.71
C ARG A 833 -115.53 75.26 -4.72
N SER A 834 -114.35 74.97 -4.15
CA SER A 834 -114.09 74.64 -2.73
C SER A 834 -114.28 73.22 -2.16
N ALA A 835 -113.34 72.91 -1.25
CA ALA A 835 -113.47 72.12 -0.01
C ALA A 835 -113.19 70.58 0.02
N SER A 836 -112.02 70.26 0.57
CA SER A 836 -111.81 69.44 1.80
C SER A 836 -111.91 67.89 1.80
N GLN A 837 -110.78 67.32 2.28
CA GLN A 837 -110.66 66.21 3.27
C GLN A 837 -110.87 64.73 2.88
N THR A 838 -110.15 63.88 3.64
CA THR A 838 -110.34 62.42 3.88
C THR A 838 -110.14 61.44 2.70
N SER A 839 -109.66 60.20 2.87
CA SER A 839 -108.92 59.54 3.98
C SER A 839 -108.46 58.11 3.60
N LEU A 840 -107.56 57.50 4.39
CA LEU A 840 -107.22 56.05 4.44
C LEU A 840 -106.45 55.52 3.19
N LEU A 841 -105.47 54.60 3.26
CA LEU A 841 -105.35 53.26 3.90
C LEU A 841 -106.38 52.23 3.34
N SER A 842 -106.05 50.96 3.06
CA SER A 842 -104.75 50.28 2.91
C SER A 842 -104.93 48.87 2.36
N ALA A 843 -103.96 48.41 1.55
CA ALA A 843 -103.46 47.02 1.42
C ALA A 843 -104.41 45.84 1.03
N ARG A 844 -103.76 44.80 0.45
CA ARG A 844 -104.19 43.39 0.30
C ARG A 844 -105.43 43.11 -0.59
N SER A 845 -105.41 42.34 -1.67
CA SER A 845 -104.66 41.13 -2.15
C SER A 845 -105.47 39.84 -2.05
N SER A 846 -105.70 39.16 -3.17
CA SER A 846 -106.06 37.74 -3.21
C SER A 846 -105.84 37.13 -4.61
N SER A 847 -105.41 35.86 -4.63
CA SER A 847 -105.92 34.75 -5.48
C SER A 847 -105.94 34.86 -7.03
N SER A 848 -105.72 33.79 -7.80
CA SER A 848 -105.20 32.43 -7.55
C SER A 848 -105.15 31.65 -8.88
N THR A 849 -104.44 30.51 -8.92
CA THR A 849 -104.67 29.35 -9.84
C THR A 849 -104.50 29.59 -11.37
N SER A 850 -104.13 28.63 -12.22
CA SER A 850 -103.68 27.22 -12.05
C SER A 850 -103.01 26.68 -13.32
N SER A 851 -102.00 25.82 -13.16
CA SER A 851 -101.59 24.68 -14.03
C SER A 851 -101.73 24.73 -15.57
N LEU A 852 -100.63 24.46 -16.31
CA LEU A 852 -100.45 23.16 -17.01
C LEU A 852 -99.06 22.96 -17.68
N ALA A 853 -98.60 21.70 -17.65
CA ALA A 853 -97.78 20.96 -18.63
C ALA A 853 -96.43 21.49 -19.20
N SER A 854 -95.35 20.71 -18.93
CA SER A 854 -94.27 20.24 -19.86
C SER A 854 -93.42 21.23 -20.68
N GLN A 855 -92.10 21.04 -20.91
CA GLN A 855 -91.17 19.94 -20.57
C GLN A 855 -89.71 20.41 -20.71
N THR A 856 -88.75 19.71 -20.05
CA THR A 856 -87.29 19.66 -20.33
C THR A 856 -86.45 20.97 -20.29
N SER A 857 -85.20 21.00 -19.80
CA SER A 857 -84.39 19.97 -19.12
C SER A 857 -83.13 20.55 -18.42
N ILE A 858 -82.85 20.10 -17.18
CA ILE A 858 -81.54 19.58 -16.67
C ILE A 858 -80.29 20.48 -16.93
N LYS A 859 -79.54 21.04 -15.97
CA LYS A 859 -79.31 20.86 -14.51
C LYS A 859 -78.69 22.16 -13.92
N VAL A 860 -78.62 22.54 -12.63
CA VAL A 860 -78.82 21.91 -11.28
C VAL A 860 -77.61 21.07 -10.75
N LEU A 861 -76.92 21.39 -9.64
CA LEU A 861 -76.95 22.55 -8.72
C LEU A 861 -75.58 22.72 -7.96
N GLU A 862 -75.54 23.61 -6.97
CA GLU A 862 -74.40 24.19 -6.21
C GLU A 862 -73.49 23.28 -5.34
N LEU A 863 -72.30 23.84 -5.01
CA LEU A 863 -71.54 23.87 -3.73
C LEU A 863 -71.81 22.73 -2.70
N SER A 864 -70.82 22.01 -2.14
CA SER A 864 -69.71 22.52 -1.31
C SER A 864 -68.72 21.40 -0.88
N PHE A 865 -67.50 21.75 -0.44
CA PHE A 865 -66.51 20.81 0.16
C PHE A 865 -66.65 20.68 1.71
N PRO A 866 -66.09 19.62 2.33
CA PRO A 866 -64.81 19.83 3.05
C PRO A 866 -63.77 18.69 2.93
N ASP A 867 -62.59 18.92 3.50
CA ASP A 867 -61.34 18.13 3.40
C ASP A 867 -61.32 16.79 4.14
N SER A 868 -60.40 15.89 3.74
CA SER A 868 -59.44 15.19 4.64
C SER A 868 -58.47 14.25 3.91
N SER A 869 -57.36 13.91 4.57
CA SER A 869 -56.19 13.07 4.17
C SER A 869 -55.42 13.52 2.92
N ALA A 870 -54.10 13.76 2.91
CA ALA A 870 -52.96 13.50 3.81
C ALA A 870 -52.25 12.11 3.69
N LEU A 871 -51.07 12.18 3.04
CA LEU A 871 -49.80 11.52 3.36
C LEU A 871 -49.58 10.01 3.13
N ALA A 872 -48.66 9.76 2.18
CA ALA A 872 -47.37 9.06 2.34
C ALA A 872 -47.28 7.52 2.26
N ASP A 873 -46.37 7.10 1.37
CA ASP A 873 -45.77 5.77 1.28
C ASP A 873 -45.06 5.30 2.57
N SER A 874 -45.07 3.98 2.81
CA SER A 874 -43.92 3.29 3.43
C SER A 874 -43.84 1.77 3.14
N SER A 875 -42.90 1.40 2.26
CA SER A 875 -41.96 0.26 2.34
C SER A 875 -42.38 -1.17 2.81
N ALA A 876 -42.11 -2.17 1.95
CA ALA A 876 -41.52 -3.50 2.28
C ALA A 876 -40.90 -4.09 0.99
N LYS A 877 -39.76 -4.83 0.89
CA LYS A 877 -39.22 -6.01 1.62
C LYS A 877 -40.15 -7.25 1.52
N GLN A 878 -39.73 -8.47 1.16
CA GLN A 878 -38.45 -9.13 0.81
C GLN A 878 -38.74 -10.19 -0.29
N ALA A 879 -37.91 -10.49 -1.28
CA ALA A 879 -36.66 -11.28 -1.25
C ALA A 879 -36.77 -12.74 -0.77
N SER A 880 -36.94 -13.70 -1.69
CA SER A 880 -36.37 -15.07 -1.64
C SER A 880 -36.58 -15.82 -2.97
N ALA A 881 -35.57 -16.58 -3.46
CA ALA A 881 -35.69 -17.37 -4.70
C ALA A 881 -34.64 -18.51 -4.80
N SER A 882 -34.95 -19.69 -4.28
CA SER A 882 -34.23 -20.96 -4.50
C SER A 882 -35.03 -22.14 -3.91
N SER A 883 -35.34 -23.24 -4.61
CA SER A 883 -35.30 -23.52 -6.06
C SER A 883 -36.58 -24.30 -6.52
N SER A 884 -36.65 -25.48 -7.18
CA SER A 884 -35.71 -26.55 -7.56
C SER A 884 -36.30 -27.45 -8.69
N PHE A 885 -35.44 -28.27 -9.31
CA PHE A 885 -35.73 -29.58 -9.96
C PHE A 885 -36.57 -29.70 -11.28
N SER A 886 -35.82 -30.00 -12.35
CA SER A 886 -36.05 -31.10 -13.34
C SER A 886 -37.32 -31.20 -14.21
N SER A 887 -37.15 -31.00 -15.53
CA SER A 887 -37.21 -32.07 -16.56
C SER A 887 -36.72 -31.51 -17.92
N LYS A 888 -35.76 -32.07 -18.67
CA LYS A 888 -35.53 -33.39 -19.32
C LYS A 888 -36.09 -33.47 -20.77
N LYS A 889 -35.16 -33.51 -21.75
CA LYS A 889 -35.33 -33.91 -23.18
C LYS A 889 -36.13 -32.96 -24.09
N SER A 890 -35.89 -32.90 -25.41
CA SER A 890 -34.76 -33.40 -26.24
C SER A 890 -34.85 -32.86 -27.68
N SER A 891 -33.71 -32.91 -28.39
CA SER A 891 -33.49 -32.57 -29.82
C SER A 891 -33.70 -31.09 -30.19
N LYS A 892 -33.00 -30.57 -31.20
CA LYS A 892 -32.15 -31.24 -32.21
C LYS A 892 -30.81 -30.54 -32.40
#